data_AF-A0A2A8D1G2-F1
#
_entry.id   AF-A0A2A8D1G2-F1
#
_cell.length_a   1.000
_cell.length_b   1.000
_cell.length_c   1.000
_cell.angle_alpha   90.00
_cell.angle_beta   90.00
_cell.angle_gamma   90.00
#
_symmetry.space_group_name_H-M   'P 1'
#
loop_
_entity.id
_entity.type
_entity.pdbx_description
1 polymer ?
#
loop_
_entity_poly.entity_id
_entity_poly.type
_entity_poly.pdbx_seq_one_letter_code
_entity_poly.pdbx_strand_id
1 'polypeptide(L)'
;MMNFLDTPLSRLLGALSFVILLGLGWWIGSELYDSDAPSEERAVHEGFWPGGEAPHTPDAYPSPSPSGELKPVEAGIGAEDDPIARARFDWMRLRDPSTGRIPKGIRAAELSFAETLPKDWSKSLSWNKRGPFNIGGRTRALAYDISDPTYQTILAAGVSGGIWRTTDGGTSWSRVTDPDQRPSITSLTQDTRTGKTDIWYASTGERRGNSAGGGAGAFYRGDGVYKSTDGGLTWSILPSTDGESTQFDSVFDYTWRVRTDPSNATQDEVYVAAANSIVRSTDGGATWSAVLGGSAVFPEMEITSTGVVYATLSQSTNNSGLYRSPDGVNWTNITPADFPAIEAQRTTIGVNPSNEDEVWFLTYAPGSGPAGDDGSGPAIDHELWMYDAGDGSWTDHSDLLPTRGDGQVGSVGGASGDFNTQNGYDIFVKVHPADGGTVFAGGRNLWRIDTTATAGSADSWIGGYTQTNISFATYEPSGSDPHHPDQHGAIFQPDDPSVMITASDGGVHRTTDNMVSGDGNVVYESLNNGYFSTQFYHVCSNADPTDPTVMGGMQDNGTWFTQTSDPTADWTEQLGGDGANCAIANAATRPGTARYPSLQNGQLTRWDYDENGTLTSAVFVYPTSASGILFVHPFELDPVKRNVMYYPGGTSMWRTENAESTSGIVWDELSNAALAGHVITALDASEADSAHVLYYGTVDPNGGQGRVYRLAAADTVQSAADADDVTDAAFPTGGYVSDIAVDPADSDRVLVAFSNYNVTSLFFTEDGGQTWTDVEGNLAGTSLGGGLNTGPSIRSVAILPQPELSQTTFYVGTSVGLYSTSSLSGGTTSWTQEGPNSIGTVVVDDVDARAADGQILVGTHANGVYSSSAPLPVELAEFTATVTDQDVELTWQTTSETNNAYFQIDHRAGDAPFQKLHTTPGAGTSSDPQSYRYRVTDLGAGSHDFRLQQVDVDGSVNLNATRTVEVTLSQPFVLTSPAPNPVADKSRMSLTVQESQPVKVHVYNTLGQRVQTLFDGEVRANTPVDLTLEADNLSSGAYFVRVEGRSFTTTRKATVVR
;
A
#
# COMPACT_ATOMS: atom_id res chain seq x y z
N MET A 1 -40.41 -32.53 22.62
CA MET A 1 -40.86 -33.27 23.83
C MET A 1 -40.47 -34.74 23.69
N MET A 2 -40.56 -35.52 24.77
CA MET A 2 -40.06 -36.90 24.91
C MET A 2 -40.31 -37.87 23.72
N ASN A 3 -39.29 -38.70 23.45
CA ASN A 3 -39.29 -40.12 23.02
C ASN A 3 -40.20 -40.53 21.84
N PHE A 4 -39.73 -41.28 20.83
CA PHE A 4 -39.31 -42.68 20.99
C PHE A 4 -38.54 -43.27 19.78
N LEU A 5 -37.74 -44.28 20.10
CA LEU A 5 -37.09 -45.38 19.36
C LEU A 5 -37.34 -45.68 17.85
N ASP A 6 -36.31 -46.40 17.34
CA ASP A 6 -36.31 -47.55 16.41
C ASP A 6 -35.88 -47.39 14.93
N THR A 7 -35.34 -48.50 14.43
CA THR A 7 -34.44 -48.71 13.28
C THR A 7 -34.96 -49.86 12.39
N PRO A 8 -34.21 -50.43 11.42
CA PRO A 8 -33.51 -49.90 10.24
C PRO A 8 -34.02 -50.61 8.94
N LEU A 9 -33.10 -50.93 7.99
CA LEU A 9 -33.19 -51.94 6.90
C LEU A 9 -33.92 -51.60 5.57
N SER A 10 -33.17 -50.87 4.71
CA SER A 10 -32.59 -51.39 3.45
C SER A 10 -33.41 -51.96 2.26
N ARG A 11 -32.89 -51.63 1.06
CA ARG A 11 -32.77 -52.43 -0.18
C ARG A 11 -33.92 -52.53 -1.22
N LEU A 12 -33.44 -52.43 -2.48
CA LEU A 12 -33.78 -53.20 -3.71
C LEU A 12 -34.63 -52.57 -4.84
N LEU A 13 -33.94 -52.32 -5.97
CA LEU A 13 -34.34 -52.47 -7.39
C LEU A 13 -35.59 -51.77 -7.98
N GLY A 14 -35.38 -51.06 -9.10
CA GLY A 14 -36.40 -50.67 -10.07
C GLY A 14 -35.77 -50.00 -11.31
N ALA A 15 -35.99 -50.53 -12.51
CA ALA A 15 -35.22 -50.17 -13.71
C ALA A 15 -36.07 -49.54 -14.86
N LEU A 16 -35.42 -48.65 -15.63
CA LEU A 16 -35.71 -48.18 -17.00
C LEU A 16 -37.16 -47.90 -17.47
N SER A 17 -37.36 -46.77 -18.17
CA SER A 17 -37.75 -46.78 -19.61
C SER A 17 -37.64 -45.42 -20.32
N PHE A 18 -37.37 -45.47 -21.62
CA PHE A 18 -37.27 -44.37 -22.59
C PHE A 18 -38.64 -43.83 -23.07
N VAL A 19 -38.68 -42.57 -23.52
CA VAL A 19 -39.38 -42.12 -24.75
C VAL A 19 -38.55 -41.02 -25.45
N ILE A 20 -38.56 -40.97 -26.79
CA ILE A 20 -37.85 -40.02 -27.66
C ILE A 20 -38.87 -39.17 -28.44
N LEU A 21 -38.55 -37.92 -28.79
CA LEU A 21 -39.02 -37.30 -30.04
C LEU A 21 -38.11 -36.17 -30.54
N LEU A 22 -37.97 -36.05 -31.86
CA LEU A 22 -37.14 -35.08 -32.60
C LEU A 22 -38.02 -34.13 -33.42
N GLY A 23 -37.51 -32.93 -33.73
CA GLY A 23 -38.11 -31.99 -34.68
C GLY A 23 -37.08 -30.95 -35.17
N LEU A 24 -36.95 -30.78 -36.49
CA LEU A 24 -35.89 -30.00 -37.15
C LEU A 24 -36.46 -28.89 -38.04
N GLY A 25 -35.70 -27.80 -38.27
CA GLY A 25 -35.71 -27.14 -39.59
C GLY A 25 -35.28 -25.67 -39.72
N TRP A 26 -34.16 -25.46 -40.44
CA TRP A 26 -33.81 -24.32 -41.34
C TRP A 26 -33.75 -22.88 -40.75
N TRP A 27 -32.72 -22.03 -40.89
CA TRP A 27 -31.44 -21.89 -41.65
C TRP A 27 -31.41 -20.80 -42.74
N ILE A 28 -30.79 -19.66 -42.39
CA ILE A 28 -30.26 -18.53 -43.19
C ILE A 28 -29.27 -17.79 -42.22
N GLY A 29 -28.10 -17.21 -42.53
CA GLY A 29 -27.29 -17.09 -43.76
C GLY A 29 -27.02 -15.61 -44.15
N SER A 30 -25.82 -15.03 -44.16
CA SER A 30 -24.44 -15.39 -43.76
C SER A 30 -23.67 -14.03 -43.59
N GLU A 31 -22.34 -13.80 -43.58
CA GLU A 31 -21.12 -14.58 -43.88
C GLU A 31 -19.87 -13.79 -43.37
N LEU A 32 -18.82 -14.45 -42.83
CA LEU A 32 -17.37 -14.24 -43.12
C LEU A 32 -16.44 -14.73 -41.98
N TYR A 33 -15.55 -15.67 -42.29
CA TYR A 33 -14.28 -15.96 -41.60
C TYR A 33 -13.36 -16.66 -42.63
N ASP A 34 -12.06 -16.39 -42.61
CA ASP A 34 -11.07 -17.06 -43.48
C ASP A 34 -10.46 -18.28 -42.77
N SER A 35 -9.91 -19.26 -43.52
CA SER A 35 -9.67 -20.62 -43.01
C SER A 35 -8.20 -21.03 -42.88
N ASP A 36 -7.91 -21.92 -41.91
CA ASP A 36 -7.38 -23.28 -42.18
C ASP A 36 -6.92 -24.02 -40.91
N ALA A 37 -7.76 -24.93 -40.38
CA ALA A 37 -7.35 -26.08 -39.55
C ALA A 37 -8.46 -27.16 -39.56
N PRO A 38 -8.12 -28.47 -39.59
CA PRO A 38 -9.11 -29.55 -39.65
C PRO A 38 -9.71 -29.93 -38.28
N SER A 39 -10.85 -30.62 -38.31
CA SER A 39 -11.68 -30.96 -37.15
C SER A 39 -11.33 -32.30 -36.48
N GLU A 40 -11.37 -32.35 -35.14
CA GLU A 40 -12.25 -33.24 -34.35
C GLU A 40 -12.10 -33.00 -32.84
N GLU A 41 -13.08 -32.35 -32.18
CA GLU A 41 -13.22 -32.39 -30.72
C GLU A 41 -14.62 -31.94 -30.23
N ARG A 42 -15.28 -32.73 -29.37
CA ARG A 42 -16.47 -32.33 -28.58
C ARG A 42 -16.75 -33.34 -27.44
N ALA A 43 -16.78 -32.83 -26.20
CA ALA A 43 -16.95 -33.58 -24.93
C ALA A 43 -15.77 -34.52 -24.61
N VAL A 44 -15.37 -34.74 -23.36
CA VAL A 44 -16.10 -34.67 -22.07
C VAL A 44 -15.29 -33.91 -20.99
N HIS A 45 -15.96 -33.32 -19.99
CA HIS A 45 -15.33 -32.76 -18.78
C HIS A 45 -15.19 -33.83 -17.66
N GLU A 46 -14.25 -33.60 -16.74
CA GLU A 46 -13.91 -34.35 -15.50
C GLU A 46 -12.73 -35.34 -15.62
N GLY A 47 -11.80 -35.26 -14.66
CA GLY A 47 -10.62 -36.13 -14.53
C GLY A 47 -9.28 -35.46 -14.85
N PHE A 48 -8.24 -35.88 -14.13
CA PHE A 48 -6.86 -35.37 -14.26
C PHE A 48 -6.20 -35.79 -15.60
N TRP A 49 -5.18 -35.03 -16.03
CA TRP A 49 -4.27 -35.31 -17.16
C TRP A 49 -3.73 -36.75 -17.16
N PRO A 50 -3.52 -37.39 -18.34
CA PRO A 50 -2.25 -37.17 -19.07
C PRO A 50 -2.27 -37.33 -20.62
N GLY A 51 -1.32 -36.65 -21.29
CA GLY A 51 -0.64 -37.17 -22.50
C GLY A 51 -0.92 -36.49 -23.86
N GLY A 52 0.11 -35.83 -24.42
CA GLY A 52 0.15 -35.37 -25.84
C GLY A 52 1.14 -34.21 -26.06
N GLU A 53 2.20 -34.41 -26.85
CA GLU A 53 3.34 -33.47 -26.91
C GLU A 53 3.11 -32.19 -27.75
N ALA A 54 3.56 -31.07 -27.19
CA ALA A 54 4.20 -29.97 -27.92
C ALA A 54 5.29 -29.35 -27.00
N PRO A 55 6.36 -28.72 -27.53
CA PRO A 55 7.35 -28.05 -26.69
C PRO A 55 6.75 -26.79 -26.04
N HIS A 56 6.40 -26.88 -24.75
CA HIS A 56 5.74 -25.80 -24.01
C HIS A 56 6.71 -24.68 -23.62
N THR A 57 6.20 -23.44 -23.57
CA THR A 57 6.96 -22.28 -23.07
C THR A 57 6.86 -22.18 -21.54
N PRO A 58 7.88 -21.65 -20.82
CA PRO A 58 7.89 -21.67 -19.36
C PRO A 58 6.74 -20.91 -18.66
N ASP A 59 6.13 -19.92 -19.33
CA ASP A 59 5.05 -19.09 -18.79
C ASP A 59 3.65 -19.75 -18.76
N ALA A 60 3.54 -21.05 -19.05
CA ALA A 60 2.25 -21.74 -19.19
C ALA A 60 1.57 -22.06 -17.84
N TYR A 61 0.76 -21.11 -17.34
CA TYR A 61 -0.17 -21.34 -16.23
C TYR A 61 -1.61 -21.56 -16.72
N PRO A 62 -2.41 -22.44 -16.08
CA PRO A 62 -3.84 -22.52 -16.32
C PRO A 62 -4.52 -21.26 -15.76
N SER A 63 -5.23 -20.51 -16.61
CA SER A 63 -6.12 -19.45 -16.17
C SER A 63 -7.34 -20.04 -15.45
N PRO A 64 -7.87 -19.42 -14.37
CA PRO A 64 -9.13 -19.85 -13.76
C PRO A 64 -10.27 -19.81 -14.79
N SER A 65 -11.21 -20.77 -14.70
CA SER A 65 -12.34 -20.82 -15.64
C SER A 65 -13.27 -19.61 -15.44
N PRO A 66 -13.70 -18.91 -16.50
CA PRO A 66 -14.69 -17.84 -16.41
C PRO A 66 -16.05 -18.30 -15.85
N SER A 67 -16.34 -19.60 -15.86
CA SER A 67 -17.66 -20.18 -15.55
C SER A 67 -17.91 -20.50 -14.08
N GLY A 68 -17.10 -19.98 -13.15
CA GLY A 68 -17.24 -20.25 -11.71
C GLY A 68 -18.26 -19.34 -11.04
N GLU A 69 -19.33 -19.89 -10.47
CA GLU A 69 -20.14 -19.18 -9.46
C GLU A 69 -19.23 -18.66 -8.33
N LEU A 70 -19.56 -17.52 -7.72
CA LEU A 70 -18.97 -17.13 -6.44
C LEU A 70 -19.58 -18.05 -5.39
N LYS A 71 -18.78 -18.98 -4.84
CA LYS A 71 -19.27 -19.98 -3.89
C LYS A 71 -19.79 -19.33 -2.61
N PRO A 72 -20.79 -19.94 -1.93
CA PRO A 72 -21.12 -19.57 -0.56
C PRO A 72 -19.93 -19.87 0.38
N VAL A 73 -19.82 -19.07 1.45
CA VAL A 73 -18.61 -18.93 2.28
C VAL A 73 -18.38 -20.12 3.22
N GLU A 74 -17.18 -20.70 3.17
CA GLU A 74 -16.51 -21.36 4.30
C GLU A 74 -15.01 -20.99 4.33
N ALA A 75 -14.74 -19.68 4.46
CA ALA A 75 -13.42 -19.12 4.78
C ALA A 75 -13.60 -17.97 5.79
N GLY A 76 -12.63 -17.77 6.68
CA GLY A 76 -12.74 -16.84 7.83
C GLY A 76 -11.98 -17.34 9.05
N ILE A 77 -12.20 -16.72 10.22
CA ILE A 77 -11.39 -16.98 11.44
C ILE A 77 -11.40 -18.47 11.80
N GLY A 78 -10.24 -19.12 11.64
CA GLY A 78 -10.05 -20.54 11.97
C GLY A 78 -10.53 -21.54 10.91
N ALA A 79 -10.77 -21.12 9.67
CA ALA A 79 -10.99 -21.99 8.50
C ALA A 79 -9.73 -22.09 7.61
N GLU A 80 -9.72 -23.01 6.63
CA GLU A 80 -8.63 -23.16 5.66
C GLU A 80 -8.77 -22.15 4.51
N ASP A 81 -7.66 -21.64 3.98
CA ASP A 81 -7.65 -20.64 2.93
C ASP A 81 -8.05 -21.16 1.53
N ASP A 82 -8.70 -20.28 0.76
CA ASP A 82 -9.01 -20.49 -0.66
C ASP A 82 -8.06 -19.68 -1.56
N PRO A 83 -6.89 -20.25 -1.96
CA PRO A 83 -5.98 -19.59 -2.89
C PRO A 83 -6.57 -19.42 -4.31
N ILE A 84 -7.68 -20.08 -4.64
CA ILE A 84 -8.40 -19.90 -5.91
C ILE A 84 -9.25 -18.62 -5.83
N ALA A 85 -9.83 -18.29 -4.69
CA ALA A 85 -10.55 -17.03 -4.48
C ALA A 85 -9.62 -15.81 -4.68
N ARG A 86 -8.40 -15.86 -4.09
CA ARG A 86 -7.37 -14.84 -4.33
C ARG A 86 -6.93 -14.76 -5.79
N ALA A 87 -6.55 -15.89 -6.40
CA ALA A 87 -6.13 -15.94 -7.80
C ALA A 87 -7.23 -15.48 -8.78
N ARG A 88 -8.51 -15.66 -8.42
CA ARG A 88 -9.67 -15.11 -9.14
C ARG A 88 -9.79 -13.60 -9.00
N PHE A 89 -9.63 -13.07 -7.77
CA PHE A 89 -9.65 -11.63 -7.50
C PHE A 89 -8.58 -10.91 -8.34
N ASP A 90 -7.32 -11.33 -8.25
CA ASP A 90 -6.24 -10.72 -9.04
C ASP A 90 -6.43 -10.88 -10.56
N TRP A 91 -6.91 -12.05 -11.03
CA TRP A 91 -7.24 -12.22 -12.45
C TRP A 91 -8.37 -11.29 -12.93
N MET A 92 -9.44 -11.10 -12.13
CA MET A 92 -10.52 -10.16 -12.48
C MET A 92 -10.02 -8.72 -12.50
N ARG A 93 -9.18 -8.36 -11.53
CA ARG A 93 -8.52 -7.04 -11.37
C ARG A 93 -7.51 -6.74 -12.50
N LEU A 94 -6.88 -7.75 -13.11
CA LEU A 94 -5.74 -7.56 -14.02
C LEU A 94 -5.90 -8.07 -15.46
N ARG A 95 -6.88 -8.92 -15.77
CA ARG A 95 -7.09 -9.40 -17.15
C ARG A 95 -7.27 -8.22 -18.12
N ASP A 96 -6.71 -8.29 -19.33
CA ASP A 96 -7.24 -7.53 -20.46
C ASP A 96 -8.65 -8.06 -20.74
N PRO A 97 -9.71 -7.24 -20.62
CA PRO A 97 -11.08 -7.72 -20.74
C PRO A 97 -11.44 -8.21 -22.15
N SER A 98 -10.75 -7.73 -23.19
CA SER A 98 -10.97 -8.14 -24.57
C SER A 98 -10.43 -9.54 -24.89
N THR A 99 -9.45 -10.01 -24.10
CA THR A 99 -8.85 -11.35 -24.26
C THR A 99 -9.19 -12.32 -23.12
N GLY A 100 -9.69 -11.81 -21.99
CA GLY A 100 -9.90 -12.58 -20.75
C GLY A 100 -8.59 -13.05 -20.10
N ARG A 101 -7.44 -12.47 -20.47
CA ARG A 101 -6.11 -12.89 -20.05
C ARG A 101 -5.29 -11.69 -19.64
N ILE A 102 -4.38 -11.86 -18.68
CA ILE A 102 -3.43 -10.82 -18.33
C ILE A 102 -2.39 -10.74 -19.46
N PRO A 103 -2.05 -9.56 -20.02
CA PRO A 103 -1.13 -9.48 -21.16
C PRO A 103 0.23 -10.08 -20.83
N LYS A 104 0.75 -10.96 -21.70
CA LYS A 104 2.01 -11.67 -21.43
C LYS A 104 3.18 -10.68 -21.44
N GLY A 105 3.91 -10.60 -20.32
CA GLY A 105 5.10 -9.76 -20.17
C GLY A 105 4.83 -8.39 -19.55
N ILE A 106 3.57 -8.08 -19.24
CA ILE A 106 3.17 -6.73 -18.81
C ILE A 106 3.95 -6.19 -17.61
N ARG A 107 4.20 -7.01 -16.58
CA ARG A 107 4.87 -6.58 -15.32
C ARG A 107 6.23 -5.90 -15.53
N ALA A 108 6.94 -6.24 -16.60
CA ALA A 108 8.20 -5.59 -16.92
C ALA A 108 8.05 -4.52 -18.01
N ALA A 109 7.08 -4.66 -18.93
CA ALA A 109 6.74 -3.60 -19.86
C ALA A 109 6.28 -2.31 -19.15
N GLU A 110 5.54 -2.43 -18.04
CA GLU A 110 5.16 -1.30 -17.19
C GLU A 110 6.34 -0.72 -16.38
N LEU A 111 7.29 -1.55 -15.93
CA LEU A 111 8.48 -1.08 -15.20
C LEU A 111 9.43 -0.29 -16.11
N SER A 112 9.76 -0.81 -17.30
CA SER A 112 10.55 -0.07 -18.30
C SER A 112 9.83 1.19 -18.79
N PHE A 113 8.50 1.23 -18.73
CA PHE A 113 7.73 2.45 -19.00
C PHE A 113 7.79 3.46 -17.84
N ALA A 114 7.76 2.99 -16.58
CA ALA A 114 7.88 3.83 -15.39
C ALA A 114 9.22 4.57 -15.28
N GLU A 115 10.29 4.07 -15.91
CA GLU A 115 11.55 4.81 -16.09
C GLU A 115 11.39 6.09 -16.94
N THR A 116 10.43 6.10 -17.87
CA THR A 116 10.21 7.23 -18.80
C THR A 116 9.29 8.32 -18.23
N LEU A 117 8.60 8.04 -17.12
CA LEU A 117 7.65 8.96 -16.50
C LEU A 117 8.37 10.09 -15.72
N PRO A 118 7.74 11.27 -15.57
CA PRO A 118 8.24 12.32 -14.66
C PRO A 118 8.35 11.80 -13.23
N LYS A 119 9.36 12.24 -12.48
CA LYS A 119 9.60 11.84 -11.08
C LYS A 119 9.94 13.06 -10.24
N ASP A 120 9.37 13.19 -9.03
CA ASP A 120 9.75 14.29 -8.15
C ASP A 120 11.08 14.00 -7.42
N TRP A 121 12.14 14.60 -7.95
CA TRP A 121 13.45 14.64 -7.31
C TRP A 121 13.60 15.84 -6.36
N SER A 122 12.63 16.77 -6.30
CA SER A 122 12.73 17.98 -5.47
C SER A 122 12.41 17.75 -4.00
N LYS A 123 11.69 16.65 -3.68
CA LYS A 123 11.13 16.34 -2.35
C LYS A 123 10.08 17.38 -1.93
N SER A 124 9.11 17.64 -2.79
CA SER A 124 7.93 18.46 -2.47
C SER A 124 7.16 17.88 -1.27
N LEU A 125 7.14 16.55 -1.15
CA LEU A 125 6.64 15.77 -0.02
C LEU A 125 7.78 14.96 0.63
N SER A 126 7.73 14.85 1.96
CA SER A 126 8.66 14.02 2.74
C SER A 126 7.98 12.72 3.14
N TRP A 127 8.10 11.70 2.29
CA TRP A 127 7.55 10.37 2.51
C TRP A 127 8.25 9.63 3.66
N ASN A 128 7.62 9.64 4.84
CA ASN A 128 8.10 8.96 6.04
C ASN A 128 7.56 7.53 6.08
N LYS A 129 8.32 6.58 6.65
CA LYS A 129 7.80 5.24 6.94
C LYS A 129 6.82 5.31 8.12
N ARG A 130 5.77 4.48 8.14
CA ARG A 130 4.82 4.36 9.27
C ARG A 130 4.78 3.00 9.93
N GLY A 131 5.25 1.95 9.25
CA GLY A 131 5.32 0.60 9.79
C GLY A 131 4.88 -0.47 8.80
N PRO A 132 4.48 -1.66 9.29
CA PRO A 132 4.64 -2.09 10.67
C PRO A 132 6.13 -2.21 11.03
N PHE A 133 6.55 -1.78 12.22
CA PHE A 133 7.96 -1.89 12.61
C PHE A 133 8.33 -3.32 12.96
N ASN A 134 7.47 -4.00 13.71
CA ASN A 134 7.68 -5.29 14.36
C ASN A 134 7.19 -6.52 13.57
N ILE A 135 6.78 -6.35 12.30
CA ILE A 135 6.21 -7.43 11.48
C ILE A 135 6.96 -7.52 10.15
N GLY A 136 7.37 -8.74 9.80
CA GLY A 136 7.98 -9.07 8.52
C GLY A 136 7.02 -9.85 7.65
N GLY A 137 7.20 -9.79 6.33
CA GLY A 137 6.47 -10.62 5.39
C GLY A 137 7.34 -11.70 4.76
N ARG A 138 6.71 -12.46 3.85
CA ARG A 138 7.27 -13.52 2.99
C ARG A 138 8.76 -13.47 2.71
N THR A 139 9.51 -14.25 3.50
CA THR A 139 10.96 -14.40 3.43
C THR A 139 11.35 -15.77 2.89
N ARG A 140 12.20 -15.81 1.85
CA ARG A 140 12.68 -17.06 1.24
C ARG A 140 14.19 -17.28 1.31
N ALA A 141 14.95 -16.22 1.58
CA ALA A 141 16.41 -16.25 1.57
C ALA A 141 16.94 -15.70 2.90
N LEU A 142 17.83 -16.44 3.55
CA LEU A 142 18.31 -16.15 4.90
C LEU A 142 19.71 -16.76 5.09
N ALA A 143 20.67 -16.00 5.64
CA ALA A 143 21.99 -16.50 6.03
C ALA A 143 22.68 -15.60 7.07
N TYR A 144 23.53 -16.18 7.92
CA TYR A 144 24.52 -15.47 8.72
C TYR A 144 25.69 -14.99 7.85
N ASP A 145 26.31 -13.87 8.22
CA ASP A 145 27.63 -13.49 7.72
C ASP A 145 28.72 -14.22 8.51
N ILE A 146 29.39 -15.19 7.90
CA ILE A 146 30.42 -16.00 8.56
C ILE A 146 31.73 -15.23 8.84
N SER A 147 31.84 -13.97 8.40
CA SER A 147 32.95 -13.08 8.79
C SER A 147 32.70 -12.38 10.13
N ASP A 148 31.45 -12.36 10.62
CA ASP A 148 31.08 -11.91 11.95
C ASP A 148 31.13 -13.10 12.94
N PRO A 149 32.17 -13.20 13.80
CA PRO A 149 32.29 -14.29 14.76
C PRO A 149 31.32 -14.18 15.95
N THR A 150 30.40 -13.21 15.92
CA THR A 150 29.29 -13.09 16.88
C THR A 150 27.93 -13.47 16.28
N TYR A 151 27.86 -13.70 14.97
CA TYR A 151 26.64 -14.04 14.22
C TYR A 151 25.48 -13.03 14.38
N GLN A 152 25.77 -11.81 14.83
CA GLN A 152 24.82 -10.71 14.93
C GLN A 152 24.50 -10.09 13.55
N THR A 153 25.40 -10.30 12.58
CA THR A 153 25.21 -9.93 11.18
C THR A 153 24.48 -11.03 10.42
N ILE A 154 23.26 -10.73 9.98
CA ILE A 154 22.37 -11.65 9.26
C ILE A 154 21.82 -10.91 8.03
N LEU A 155 21.65 -11.63 6.93
CA LEU A 155 20.95 -11.16 5.73
C LEU A 155 19.66 -11.96 5.53
N ALA A 156 18.56 -11.26 5.24
CA ALA A 156 17.26 -11.82 4.95
C ALA A 156 16.67 -11.15 3.71
N ALA A 157 15.91 -11.89 2.89
CA ALA A 157 15.26 -11.35 1.71
C ALA A 157 13.97 -12.10 1.32
N GLY A 158 13.01 -11.33 0.85
CA GLY A 158 11.70 -11.80 0.39
C GLY A 158 11.56 -11.82 -1.13
N VAL A 159 10.54 -12.54 -1.61
CA VAL A 159 10.24 -12.65 -3.06
C VAL A 159 9.66 -11.38 -3.68
N SER A 160 9.38 -10.38 -2.85
CA SER A 160 8.77 -9.11 -3.24
C SER A 160 9.33 -7.90 -2.46
N GLY A 161 10.15 -8.11 -1.40
CA GLY A 161 10.63 -7.05 -0.49
C GLY A 161 12.11 -6.63 -0.60
N GLY A 162 12.91 -7.32 -1.41
CA GLY A 162 14.34 -7.03 -1.60
C GLY A 162 15.24 -7.60 -0.50
N ILE A 163 16.50 -7.19 -0.47
CA ILE A 163 17.51 -7.70 0.49
C ILE A 163 17.63 -6.74 1.67
N TRP A 164 17.67 -7.30 2.87
CA TRP A 164 17.81 -6.60 4.14
C TRP A 164 18.97 -7.19 4.94
N ARG A 165 19.59 -6.36 5.78
CA ARG A 165 20.75 -6.71 6.61
C ARG A 165 20.58 -6.14 8.02
N THR A 166 20.89 -6.95 9.03
CA THR A 166 21.06 -6.53 10.44
C THR A 166 22.53 -6.66 10.84
N THR A 167 22.93 -5.99 11.91
CA THR A 167 24.23 -6.17 12.60
C THR A 167 24.08 -6.28 14.13
N ASP A 168 22.85 -6.45 14.61
CA ASP A 168 22.49 -6.47 16.03
C ASP A 168 21.63 -7.71 16.39
N GLY A 169 21.72 -8.75 15.57
CA GLY A 169 21.05 -10.03 15.77
C GLY A 169 19.55 -9.97 15.50
N GLY A 170 19.09 -9.05 14.66
CA GLY A 170 17.66 -8.86 14.35
C GLY A 170 16.93 -7.90 15.29
N THR A 171 17.65 -7.10 16.09
CA THR A 171 17.05 -6.02 16.89
C THR A 171 16.62 -4.85 16.00
N SER A 172 17.35 -4.63 14.89
CA SER A 172 16.96 -3.73 13.80
C SER A 172 17.49 -4.23 12.44
N TRP A 173 16.72 -3.97 11.38
CA TRP A 173 17.10 -4.24 9.98
C TRP A 173 17.23 -2.97 9.14
N SER A 174 17.99 -3.06 8.04
CA SER A 174 18.07 -2.03 7.01
C SER A 174 18.07 -2.67 5.62
N ARG A 175 17.30 -2.10 4.68
CA ARG A 175 17.28 -2.55 3.28
C ARG A 175 18.60 -2.17 2.62
N VAL A 176 19.21 -3.12 1.90
CA VAL A 176 20.51 -2.97 1.22
C VAL A 176 20.40 -3.06 -0.30
N THR A 177 19.20 -3.33 -0.84
CA THR A 177 18.83 -3.05 -2.24
C THR A 177 18.19 -1.67 -2.37
N ASP A 178 18.45 -0.96 -3.46
CA ASP A 178 17.89 0.37 -3.76
C ASP A 178 16.39 0.32 -4.12
N PRO A 179 15.63 1.44 -4.06
CA PRO A 179 14.17 1.46 -4.30
C PRO A 179 13.71 1.13 -5.72
N ASP A 180 14.61 1.22 -6.70
CA ASP A 180 14.43 0.84 -8.10
C ASP A 180 14.90 -0.59 -8.41
N GLN A 181 15.84 -1.14 -7.62
CA GLN A 181 16.28 -2.53 -7.74
C GLN A 181 15.12 -3.51 -7.49
N ARG A 182 14.92 -4.42 -8.45
CA ARG A 182 13.87 -5.45 -8.43
C ARG A 182 13.91 -6.25 -7.14
N PRO A 183 12.85 -6.21 -6.31
CA PRO A 183 12.88 -6.73 -4.95
C PRO A 183 12.60 -8.24 -4.86
N SER A 184 12.69 -8.98 -5.96
CA SER A 184 12.25 -10.38 -6.00
C SER A 184 13.39 -11.36 -5.76
N ILE A 185 13.69 -11.65 -4.49
CA ILE A 185 14.81 -12.49 -4.10
C ILE A 185 14.32 -13.89 -3.70
N THR A 186 14.92 -14.93 -4.28
CA THR A 186 14.52 -16.33 -4.00
C THR A 186 15.57 -17.13 -3.23
N SER A 187 16.83 -16.70 -3.28
CA SER A 187 17.95 -17.30 -2.56
C SER A 187 19.13 -16.33 -2.45
N LEU A 188 19.94 -16.48 -1.39
CA LEU A 188 21.19 -15.75 -1.20
C LEU A 188 22.27 -16.68 -0.62
N THR A 189 23.55 -16.34 -0.85
CA THR A 189 24.71 -17.14 -0.43
C THR A 189 25.96 -16.27 -0.29
N GLN A 190 26.85 -16.64 0.64
CA GLN A 190 28.15 -16.00 0.88
C GLN A 190 29.29 -16.92 0.40
N ASP A 191 30.33 -16.34 -0.19
CA ASP A 191 31.57 -17.07 -0.49
C ASP A 191 32.36 -17.32 0.81
N THR A 192 32.22 -18.52 1.37
CA THR A 192 32.78 -18.87 2.69
C THR A 192 34.30 -19.09 2.71
N ARG A 193 35.00 -18.89 1.59
CA ARG A 193 36.45 -19.10 1.50
C ARG A 193 37.24 -18.00 2.20
N THR A 194 38.38 -18.37 2.80
CA THR A 194 39.24 -17.43 3.54
C THR A 194 39.70 -16.25 2.65
N GLY A 195 39.28 -15.04 3.00
CA GLY A 195 39.58 -13.83 2.22
C GLY A 195 38.64 -13.57 1.04
N LYS A 196 37.48 -14.22 1.00
CA LYS A 196 36.40 -14.02 0.01
C LYS A 196 35.05 -13.65 0.62
N THR A 197 34.92 -13.68 1.95
CA THR A 197 33.65 -13.49 2.69
C THR A 197 32.91 -12.18 2.43
N ASP A 198 33.59 -11.14 1.93
CA ASP A 198 32.93 -9.90 1.49
C ASP A 198 32.04 -10.12 0.24
N ILE A 199 32.21 -11.24 -0.47
CA ILE A 199 31.48 -11.57 -1.70
C ILE A 199 30.22 -12.37 -1.38
N TRP A 200 29.10 -11.87 -1.89
CA TRP A 200 27.79 -12.51 -1.81
C TRP A 200 27.10 -12.55 -3.16
N TYR A 201 26.19 -13.51 -3.34
CA TYR A 201 25.31 -13.61 -4.51
C TYR A 201 23.86 -13.80 -4.06
N ALA A 202 22.92 -13.20 -4.79
CA ALA A 202 21.48 -13.36 -4.56
C ALA A 202 20.77 -13.57 -5.91
N SER A 203 19.98 -14.63 -6.02
CA SER A 203 19.25 -14.97 -7.25
C SER A 203 17.82 -14.42 -7.20
N THR A 204 17.31 -13.97 -8.35
CA THR A 204 16.02 -13.28 -8.44
C THR A 204 14.94 -14.07 -9.18
N GLY A 205 13.67 -13.67 -8.97
CA GLY A 205 12.51 -14.16 -9.72
C GLY A 205 11.95 -15.49 -9.22
N GLU A 206 10.71 -15.47 -8.74
CA GLU A 206 9.99 -16.68 -8.35
C GLU A 206 8.93 -17.05 -9.41
N ARG A 207 8.99 -18.28 -9.94
CA ARG A 207 8.04 -18.77 -10.96
C ARG A 207 6.61 -18.94 -10.43
N ARG A 208 6.46 -19.34 -9.16
CA ARG A 208 5.19 -19.67 -8.52
C ARG A 208 5.15 -19.12 -7.09
N GLY A 209 4.12 -18.32 -6.78
CA GLY A 209 3.84 -17.86 -5.42
C GLY A 209 4.07 -16.36 -5.18
N ASN A 210 4.67 -15.65 -6.13
CA ASN A 210 4.96 -14.23 -5.95
C ASN A 210 3.67 -13.37 -5.97
N SER A 211 3.31 -12.90 -4.79
CA SER A 211 2.15 -12.09 -4.45
C SER A 211 2.08 -10.73 -5.16
N ALA A 212 3.24 -10.10 -5.38
CA ALA A 212 3.33 -8.84 -6.13
C ALA A 212 3.15 -9.04 -7.65
N GLY A 213 3.13 -10.30 -8.13
CA GLY A 213 2.85 -10.64 -9.53
C GLY A 213 1.36 -10.86 -9.76
N GLY A 214 0.84 -10.39 -10.89
CA GLY A 214 -0.59 -10.49 -11.20
C GLY A 214 -1.10 -11.89 -11.56
N GLY A 215 -0.25 -12.91 -11.56
CA GLY A 215 -0.57 -14.25 -12.07
C GLY A 215 -0.27 -14.41 -13.56
N ALA A 216 -1.09 -15.20 -14.26
CA ALA A 216 -0.80 -15.76 -15.59
C ALA A 216 -0.73 -14.71 -16.72
N GLY A 217 0.42 -14.04 -16.83
CA GLY A 217 0.75 -13.01 -17.83
C GLY A 217 1.63 -11.91 -17.24
N ALA A 218 1.27 -11.42 -16.05
CA ALA A 218 2.00 -10.43 -15.25
C ALA A 218 2.97 -11.10 -14.26
N PHE A 219 3.85 -11.96 -14.77
CA PHE A 219 4.83 -12.65 -13.94
C PHE A 219 5.83 -11.67 -13.34
N TYR A 220 6.03 -11.75 -12.02
CA TYR A 220 7.06 -10.98 -11.32
C TYR A 220 8.41 -11.68 -11.49
N ARG A 221 8.93 -11.64 -12.73
CA ARG A 221 10.26 -12.17 -13.08
C ARG A 221 11.34 -11.49 -12.26
N GLY A 222 12.46 -12.18 -12.13
CA GLY A 222 13.72 -11.58 -11.74
C GLY A 222 14.30 -10.70 -12.86
N ASP A 223 15.41 -10.06 -12.55
CA ASP A 223 16.24 -9.34 -13.52
C ASP A 223 17.52 -10.14 -13.84
N GLY A 224 17.94 -11.03 -12.93
CA GLY A 224 19.17 -11.82 -13.05
C GLY A 224 19.70 -12.33 -11.70
N VAL A 225 21.02 -12.25 -11.50
CA VAL A 225 21.70 -12.54 -10.24
C VAL A 225 22.41 -11.28 -9.75
N TYR A 226 22.05 -10.81 -8.56
CA TYR A 226 22.78 -9.75 -7.87
C TYR A 226 24.05 -10.28 -7.21
N LYS A 227 25.06 -9.42 -7.13
CA LYS A 227 26.32 -9.65 -6.43
C LYS A 227 26.67 -8.47 -5.54
N SER A 228 27.17 -8.76 -4.33
CA SER A 228 27.89 -7.82 -3.47
C SER A 228 29.37 -8.22 -3.41
N THR A 229 30.24 -7.25 -3.14
CA THR A 229 31.66 -7.45 -2.84
C THR A 229 32.11 -6.63 -1.63
N ASP A 230 31.18 -6.32 -0.71
CA ASP A 230 31.37 -5.44 0.43
C ASP A 230 30.63 -5.91 1.71
N GLY A 231 30.41 -7.23 1.84
CA GLY A 231 29.73 -7.81 3.00
C GLY A 231 28.20 -7.68 2.95
N GLY A 232 27.64 -7.58 1.74
CA GLY A 232 26.21 -7.44 1.50
C GLY A 232 25.66 -6.02 1.74
N LEU A 233 26.52 -5.00 1.74
CA LEU A 233 26.13 -3.60 1.98
C LEU A 233 25.60 -2.92 0.71
N THR A 234 26.18 -3.22 -0.45
CA THR A 234 25.68 -2.77 -1.77
C THR A 234 25.61 -3.93 -2.75
N TRP A 235 24.64 -3.88 -3.65
CA TRP A 235 24.34 -4.94 -4.60
C TRP A 235 24.31 -4.39 -6.03
N SER A 236 24.79 -5.19 -6.98
CA SER A 236 24.75 -4.87 -8.41
C SER A 236 24.46 -6.13 -9.22
N ILE A 237 23.70 -5.99 -10.31
CA ILE A 237 23.39 -7.11 -11.18
C ILE A 237 24.65 -7.61 -11.91
N LEU A 238 24.77 -8.92 -12.11
CA LEU A 238 25.79 -9.51 -12.97
C LEU A 238 25.42 -9.28 -14.44
N PRO A 239 26.20 -8.53 -15.25
CA PRO A 239 25.88 -8.22 -16.66
C PRO A 239 25.91 -9.42 -17.62
N SER A 240 26.14 -10.62 -17.10
CA SER A 240 26.07 -11.92 -17.78
C SER A 240 24.75 -12.65 -17.53
N THR A 241 23.91 -12.13 -16.62
CA THR A 241 22.61 -12.67 -16.19
C THR A 241 21.45 -11.70 -16.42
N ASP A 242 21.80 -10.40 -16.52
CA ASP A 242 20.97 -9.26 -16.93
C ASP A 242 20.23 -9.55 -18.25
N GLY A 243 18.90 -9.42 -18.25
CA GLY A 243 18.02 -9.88 -19.34
C GLY A 243 16.79 -8.99 -19.54
N GLU A 244 16.12 -9.15 -20.69
CA GLU A 244 14.91 -8.39 -21.03
C GLU A 244 13.70 -8.95 -20.28
N SER A 245 13.55 -8.57 -19.00
CA SER A 245 12.49 -9.08 -18.11
C SER A 245 11.05 -8.88 -18.66
N THR A 246 10.89 -8.04 -19.69
CA THR A 246 9.69 -7.87 -20.54
C THR A 246 9.19 -9.21 -21.11
N GLN A 247 10.09 -10.14 -21.42
CA GLN A 247 9.80 -11.48 -21.94
C GLN A 247 10.47 -12.55 -21.07
N PHE A 248 10.30 -13.84 -21.43
CA PHE A 248 11.18 -14.88 -20.93
C PHE A 248 12.29 -15.07 -21.96
N ASP A 249 13.47 -14.51 -21.71
CA ASP A 249 14.65 -14.66 -22.57
C ASP A 249 15.86 -15.28 -21.83
N SER A 250 15.86 -15.22 -20.50
CA SER A 250 16.96 -15.62 -19.65
C SER A 250 16.54 -16.77 -18.75
N VAL A 251 17.44 -17.75 -18.54
CA VAL A 251 17.21 -18.77 -17.51
C VAL A 251 17.16 -18.16 -16.10
N PHE A 252 17.73 -16.97 -15.91
CA PHE A 252 17.77 -16.26 -14.63
C PHE A 252 16.47 -15.49 -14.31
N ASP A 253 15.50 -15.44 -15.23
CA ASP A 253 14.18 -14.81 -15.00
C ASP A 253 13.38 -15.48 -13.87
N TYR A 254 13.63 -16.76 -13.64
CA TYR A 254 13.12 -17.52 -12.50
C TYR A 254 14.23 -18.40 -11.91
N THR A 255 14.46 -18.30 -10.60
CA THR A 255 15.50 -19.08 -9.90
C THR A 255 15.00 -19.64 -8.57
N TRP A 256 15.55 -20.78 -8.16
CA TRP A 256 15.21 -21.44 -6.90
C TRP A 256 16.31 -21.29 -5.84
N ARG A 257 17.58 -21.23 -6.30
CA ARG A 257 18.76 -21.34 -5.44
C ARG A 257 19.99 -20.71 -6.08
N VAL A 258 20.86 -20.14 -5.26
CA VAL A 258 22.25 -19.81 -5.61
C VAL A 258 23.21 -20.38 -4.57
N ARG A 259 24.35 -20.90 -5.02
CA ARG A 259 25.43 -21.46 -4.17
C ARG A 259 26.81 -21.15 -4.72
N THR A 260 27.74 -20.82 -3.83
CA THR A 260 29.18 -20.88 -4.12
C THR A 260 29.75 -22.24 -3.76
N ASP A 261 30.74 -22.73 -4.50
CA ASP A 261 31.53 -23.91 -4.11
C ASP A 261 32.81 -23.46 -3.36
N PRO A 262 32.95 -23.77 -2.06
CA PRO A 262 34.10 -23.35 -1.27
C PRO A 262 35.34 -24.24 -1.45
N SER A 263 35.20 -25.43 -2.06
CA SER A 263 36.29 -26.41 -2.18
C SER A 263 37.41 -25.94 -3.11
N ASN A 264 37.06 -25.17 -4.15
CA ASN A 264 37.99 -24.68 -5.14
C ASN A 264 38.61 -23.34 -4.71
N ALA A 265 39.81 -23.38 -4.14
CA ALA A 265 40.57 -22.18 -3.74
C ALA A 265 41.17 -21.36 -4.91
N THR A 266 40.86 -21.68 -6.17
CA THR A 266 41.51 -21.07 -7.36
C THR A 266 40.56 -20.48 -8.41
N GLN A 267 39.30 -20.91 -8.43
CA GLN A 267 38.26 -20.40 -9.33
C GLN A 267 37.14 -19.77 -8.49
N ASP A 268 36.41 -18.80 -9.04
CA ASP A 268 35.29 -18.17 -8.33
C ASP A 268 34.00 -18.88 -8.76
N GLU A 269 33.76 -20.01 -8.09
CA GLU A 269 32.74 -20.99 -8.46
C GLU A 269 31.37 -20.62 -7.90
N VAL A 270 30.37 -20.52 -8.80
CA VAL A 270 28.99 -20.15 -8.46
C VAL A 270 28.03 -20.98 -9.31
N TYR A 271 26.98 -21.50 -8.68
CA TYR A 271 25.93 -22.30 -9.31
C TYR A 271 24.57 -21.67 -9.05
N VAL A 272 23.65 -21.77 -10.01
CA VAL A 272 22.25 -21.33 -9.87
C VAL A 272 21.31 -22.43 -10.37
N ALA A 273 20.30 -22.75 -9.57
CA ALA A 273 19.13 -23.48 -10.04
C ALA A 273 18.23 -22.47 -10.77
N ALA A 274 18.43 -22.38 -12.08
CA ALA A 274 17.79 -21.43 -12.98
C ALA A 274 16.70 -22.15 -13.81
N ALA A 275 15.79 -21.40 -14.44
CA ALA A 275 14.73 -21.98 -15.25
C ALA A 275 15.31 -22.94 -16.30
N ASN A 276 14.72 -24.13 -16.41
CA ASN A 276 15.12 -25.26 -17.26
C ASN A 276 16.41 -26.02 -16.85
N SER A 277 17.36 -25.44 -16.10
CA SER A 277 18.69 -26.03 -15.91
C SER A 277 19.48 -25.50 -14.70
N ILE A 278 20.36 -26.36 -14.13
CA ILE A 278 21.46 -25.91 -13.27
C ILE A 278 22.55 -25.29 -14.15
N VAL A 279 22.94 -24.06 -13.85
CA VAL A 279 24.02 -23.33 -14.52
C VAL A 279 25.19 -23.06 -13.56
N ARG A 280 26.42 -23.08 -14.09
CA ARG A 280 27.68 -22.88 -13.37
C ARG A 280 28.54 -21.78 -14.01
N SER A 281 29.13 -20.96 -13.16
CA SER A 281 30.24 -20.03 -13.41
C SER A 281 31.49 -20.55 -12.70
N THR A 282 32.68 -20.34 -13.29
CA THR A 282 33.98 -20.55 -12.61
C THR A 282 34.80 -19.26 -12.48
N ASP A 283 34.23 -18.11 -12.82
CA ASP A 283 34.90 -16.80 -12.91
C ASP A 283 34.17 -15.69 -12.12
N GLY A 284 33.35 -16.08 -11.14
CA GLY A 284 32.65 -15.18 -10.24
C GLY A 284 31.40 -14.55 -10.85
N GLY A 285 30.83 -15.20 -11.87
CA GLY A 285 29.62 -14.77 -12.57
C GLY A 285 29.89 -13.93 -13.82
N ALA A 286 31.08 -13.97 -14.41
CA ALA A 286 31.36 -13.29 -15.68
C ALA A 286 30.94 -14.12 -16.90
N THR A 287 31.02 -15.46 -16.82
CA THR A 287 30.48 -16.37 -17.84
C THR A 287 29.77 -17.57 -17.19
N TRP A 288 28.72 -18.05 -17.87
CA TRP A 288 27.87 -19.15 -17.38
C TRP A 288 27.76 -20.29 -18.40
N SER A 289 27.56 -21.49 -17.89
CA SER A 289 27.34 -22.71 -18.69
C SER A 289 26.28 -23.60 -18.04
N ALA A 290 25.36 -24.16 -18.82
CA ALA A 290 24.43 -25.17 -18.33
C ALA A 290 25.18 -26.50 -18.11
N VAL A 291 25.14 -27.02 -16.88
CA VAL A 291 25.83 -28.26 -16.50
C VAL A 291 24.87 -29.44 -16.33
N LEU A 292 23.59 -29.18 -16.05
CA LEU A 292 22.55 -30.20 -15.90
C LEU A 292 21.17 -29.63 -16.29
N GLY A 293 20.32 -30.42 -16.95
CA GLY A 293 18.94 -30.05 -17.28
C GLY A 293 18.66 -29.89 -18.77
N GLY A 294 17.75 -28.97 -19.11
CA GLY A 294 17.31 -28.65 -20.47
C GLY A 294 15.83 -28.27 -20.59
N SER A 295 14.98 -28.66 -19.63
CA SER A 295 13.55 -28.28 -19.58
C SER A 295 12.94 -28.31 -18.17
N ALA A 296 13.74 -28.39 -17.11
CA ALA A 296 13.25 -28.63 -15.75
C ALA A 296 12.35 -27.50 -15.22
N VAL A 297 11.28 -27.87 -14.52
CA VAL A 297 10.22 -26.94 -14.09
C VAL A 297 10.51 -26.29 -12.75
N PHE A 298 10.97 -27.09 -11.78
CA PHE A 298 11.44 -26.69 -10.45
C PHE A 298 12.81 -27.35 -10.16
N PRO A 299 13.90 -26.93 -10.83
CA PRO A 299 15.24 -27.40 -10.50
C PRO A 299 15.69 -26.87 -9.13
N GLU A 300 16.51 -27.64 -8.42
CA GLU A 300 17.03 -27.32 -7.09
C GLU A 300 18.44 -27.92 -6.92
N MET A 301 19.32 -27.32 -6.11
CA MET A 301 20.63 -27.91 -5.79
C MET A 301 21.20 -27.49 -4.42
N GLU A 302 22.03 -28.35 -3.84
CA GLU A 302 22.92 -28.03 -2.72
C GLU A 302 24.34 -28.51 -3.02
N ILE A 303 25.33 -27.87 -2.39
CA ILE A 303 26.76 -28.14 -2.59
C ILE A 303 27.40 -28.43 -1.23
N THR A 304 28.20 -29.49 -1.15
CA THR A 304 28.96 -29.84 0.06
C THR A 304 30.20 -28.95 0.23
N SER A 305 30.76 -28.84 1.44
CA SER A 305 32.05 -28.16 1.66
C SER A 305 33.21 -28.82 0.89
N THR A 306 33.03 -30.08 0.53
CA THR A 306 33.93 -30.88 -0.33
C THR A 306 33.71 -30.72 -1.84
N GLY A 307 32.76 -29.90 -2.30
CA GLY A 307 32.53 -29.60 -3.72
C GLY A 307 31.65 -30.62 -4.47
N VAL A 308 31.03 -31.57 -3.76
CA VAL A 308 30.05 -32.48 -4.36
C VAL A 308 28.73 -31.73 -4.51
N VAL A 309 28.13 -31.78 -5.70
CA VAL A 309 26.85 -31.14 -6.00
C VAL A 309 25.74 -32.19 -6.05
N TYR A 310 24.67 -31.96 -5.31
CA TYR A 310 23.43 -32.72 -5.41
C TYR A 310 22.34 -31.84 -6.01
N ALA A 311 21.56 -32.37 -6.95
CA ALA A 311 20.55 -31.59 -7.67
C ALA A 311 19.29 -32.41 -7.98
N THR A 312 18.18 -31.74 -8.22
CA THR A 312 16.93 -32.35 -8.71
C THR A 312 16.46 -31.70 -10.00
N LEU A 313 15.79 -32.48 -10.85
CA LEU A 313 15.18 -32.02 -12.10
C LEU A 313 13.73 -32.54 -12.20
N SER A 314 12.76 -31.69 -11.90
CA SER A 314 11.35 -32.02 -12.15
C SER A 314 10.94 -31.72 -13.59
N GLN A 315 10.14 -32.63 -14.16
CA GLN A 315 9.70 -32.68 -15.56
C GLN A 315 10.79 -32.43 -16.64
N SER A 316 11.41 -33.50 -17.11
CA SER A 316 11.84 -33.60 -18.51
C SER A 316 11.67 -35.03 -19.00
N THR A 317 11.21 -35.23 -20.24
CA THR A 317 10.77 -36.55 -20.75
C THR A 317 11.88 -37.60 -20.89
N ASN A 318 13.13 -37.27 -20.54
CA ASN A 318 14.28 -38.18 -20.54
C ASN A 318 15.29 -37.96 -19.39
N ASN A 319 15.31 -36.78 -18.73
CA ASN A 319 16.33 -36.40 -17.73
C ASN A 319 15.73 -35.98 -16.37
N SER A 320 14.51 -36.40 -16.02
CA SER A 320 13.99 -36.16 -14.67
C SER A 320 14.65 -37.06 -13.62
N GLY A 321 14.74 -36.58 -12.38
CA GLY A 321 15.25 -37.36 -11.25
C GLY A 321 16.09 -36.57 -10.25
N LEU A 322 16.74 -37.34 -9.38
CA LEU A 322 17.70 -36.92 -8.37
C LEU A 322 19.12 -37.22 -8.89
N TYR A 323 20.05 -36.28 -8.69
CA TYR A 323 21.36 -36.27 -9.34
C TYR A 323 22.50 -35.96 -8.36
N ARG A 324 23.68 -36.55 -8.61
CA ARG A 324 24.94 -36.27 -7.90
C ARG A 324 26.06 -36.00 -8.90
N SER A 325 26.92 -35.03 -8.62
CA SER A 325 28.18 -34.80 -9.36
C SER A 325 29.35 -34.57 -8.40
N PRO A 326 30.47 -35.31 -8.53
CA PRO A 326 31.69 -35.09 -7.74
C PRO A 326 32.51 -33.86 -8.15
N ASP A 327 32.15 -33.16 -9.24
CA ASP A 327 32.94 -32.07 -9.82
C ASP A 327 32.11 -30.96 -10.49
N GLY A 328 30.77 -31.01 -10.34
CA GLY A 328 29.83 -30.08 -10.95
C GLY A 328 29.73 -30.16 -12.49
N VAL A 329 30.28 -31.20 -13.14
CA VAL A 329 30.22 -31.41 -14.61
C VAL A 329 29.75 -32.82 -14.96
N ASN A 330 30.29 -33.83 -14.28
CA ASN A 330 30.00 -35.23 -14.52
C ASN A 330 28.87 -35.67 -13.58
N TRP A 331 27.66 -35.79 -14.12
CA TRP A 331 26.45 -36.08 -13.36
C TRP A 331 26.02 -37.55 -13.48
N THR A 332 25.67 -38.14 -12.34
CA THR A 332 25.04 -39.46 -12.22
C THR A 332 23.61 -39.25 -11.75
N ASN A 333 22.63 -39.83 -12.47
CA ASN A 333 21.27 -39.95 -11.93
C ASN A 333 21.30 -41.04 -10.84
N ILE A 334 20.89 -40.67 -9.62
CA ILE A 334 20.91 -41.53 -8.43
C ILE A 334 19.51 -41.94 -7.96
N THR A 335 18.45 -41.51 -8.67
CA THR A 335 17.04 -41.77 -8.32
C THR A 335 16.79 -43.26 -8.02
N PRO A 336 16.20 -43.63 -6.87
CA PRO A 336 15.86 -45.02 -6.60
C PRO A 336 14.76 -45.52 -7.55
N ALA A 337 14.71 -46.85 -7.77
CA ALA A 337 13.84 -47.45 -8.80
C ALA A 337 12.35 -47.49 -8.42
N ASP A 338 12.07 -47.23 -7.14
CA ASP A 338 10.80 -47.17 -6.44
C ASP A 338 10.41 -45.73 -6.05
N PHE A 339 11.26 -44.73 -6.34
CA PHE A 339 10.91 -43.31 -6.16
C PHE A 339 9.71 -42.92 -7.03
N PRO A 340 8.76 -42.10 -6.53
CA PRO A 340 7.64 -41.64 -7.34
C PRO A 340 8.09 -40.76 -8.53
N ALA A 341 7.24 -40.71 -9.55
CA ALA A 341 7.54 -39.98 -10.77
C ALA A 341 7.56 -38.46 -10.52
N ILE A 342 8.77 -37.87 -10.49
CA ILE A 342 9.05 -36.42 -10.31
C ILE A 342 8.59 -35.55 -11.53
N GLU A 343 7.56 -35.99 -12.24
CA GLU A 343 6.93 -35.28 -13.35
C GLU A 343 6.08 -34.14 -12.78
N ALA A 344 6.64 -32.93 -12.83
CA ALA A 344 6.10 -31.66 -12.30
C ALA A 344 6.02 -31.52 -10.76
N GLN A 345 6.65 -32.42 -10.00
CA GLN A 345 6.81 -32.33 -8.54
C GLN A 345 7.88 -31.29 -8.13
N ARG A 346 7.91 -30.82 -6.88
CA ARG A 346 9.01 -29.98 -6.34
C ARG A 346 9.73 -30.73 -5.23
N THR A 347 11.05 -30.88 -5.35
CA THR A 347 11.92 -31.50 -4.34
C THR A 347 12.91 -30.49 -3.78
N THR A 348 13.13 -30.51 -2.47
CA THR A 348 14.18 -29.76 -1.78
C THR A 348 15.24 -30.69 -1.18
N ILE A 349 16.47 -30.19 -1.01
CA ILE A 349 17.64 -30.98 -0.62
C ILE A 349 18.20 -30.48 0.72
N GLY A 350 18.56 -31.40 1.60
CA GLY A 350 19.22 -31.15 2.88
C GLY A 350 20.42 -32.07 3.06
N VAL A 351 21.64 -31.54 2.87
CA VAL A 351 22.89 -32.26 3.20
C VAL A 351 23.09 -32.28 4.71
N ASN A 352 23.48 -33.41 5.29
CA ASN A 352 23.93 -33.46 6.69
C ASN A 352 25.32 -32.80 6.81
N PRO A 353 25.49 -31.68 7.55
CA PRO A 353 26.77 -30.99 7.65
C PRO A 353 27.77 -31.70 8.58
N SER A 354 27.34 -32.73 9.32
CA SER A 354 28.22 -33.61 10.12
C SER A 354 28.70 -34.85 9.35
N ASN A 355 27.98 -35.24 8.29
CA ASN A 355 28.34 -36.33 7.38
C ASN A 355 27.82 -36.03 5.96
N GLU A 356 28.64 -35.40 5.11
CA GLU A 356 28.22 -34.90 3.77
C GLU A 356 27.88 -36.00 2.74
N ASP A 357 28.09 -37.28 3.09
CA ASP A 357 27.61 -38.41 2.31
C ASP A 357 26.11 -38.70 2.57
N GLU A 358 25.53 -38.28 3.71
CA GLU A 358 24.08 -38.37 3.99
C GLU A 358 23.33 -37.16 3.43
N VAL A 359 22.40 -37.40 2.49
CA VAL A 359 21.63 -36.34 1.82
C VAL A 359 20.14 -36.66 1.80
N TRP A 360 19.35 -35.72 2.32
CA TRP A 360 17.90 -35.81 2.43
C TRP A 360 17.20 -35.07 1.29
N PHE A 361 16.10 -35.66 0.82
CA PHE A 361 15.26 -35.16 -0.26
C PHE A 361 13.80 -35.15 0.20
N LEU A 362 13.22 -33.96 0.35
CA LEU A 362 11.80 -33.78 0.66
C LEU A 362 11.06 -33.32 -0.60
N THR A 363 10.10 -34.12 -1.07
CA THR A 363 9.36 -33.89 -2.32
C THR A 363 7.88 -33.69 -2.04
N TYR A 364 7.26 -32.69 -2.68
CA TYR A 364 5.81 -32.64 -2.85
C TYR A 364 5.42 -33.55 -4.03
N ALA A 365 4.82 -34.69 -3.70
CA ALA A 365 4.47 -35.78 -4.59
C ALA A 365 2.98 -36.15 -4.43
N PRO A 366 2.06 -35.38 -5.07
CA PRO A 366 0.64 -35.55 -4.84
C PRO A 366 0.16 -36.96 -5.21
N GLY A 367 -0.40 -37.65 -4.22
CA GLY A 367 -0.93 -38.99 -4.33
C GLY A 367 0.07 -40.14 -4.48
N SER A 368 1.32 -40.00 -4.03
CA SER A 368 2.29 -41.10 -3.99
C SER A 368 2.10 -42.07 -2.83
N GLY A 369 1.60 -41.60 -1.68
CA GLY A 369 1.49 -42.38 -0.46
C GLY A 369 0.45 -43.51 -0.47
N PRO A 370 0.46 -44.39 0.55
CA PRO A 370 -0.57 -45.39 0.75
C PRO A 370 -1.97 -44.76 0.86
N ALA A 371 -3.00 -45.50 0.42
CA ALA A 371 -4.39 -45.12 0.62
C ALA A 371 -4.76 -45.14 2.11
N GLY A 372 -5.59 -44.19 2.54
CA GLY A 372 -6.13 -44.17 3.91
C GLY A 372 -6.92 -45.44 4.24
N ASP A 373 -6.87 -45.86 5.51
CA ASP A 373 -7.51 -47.09 6.01
C ASP A 373 -9.05 -47.06 5.88
N ASP A 374 -9.65 -45.90 5.59
CA ASP A 374 -11.07 -45.71 5.30
C ASP A 374 -11.47 -45.98 3.83
N GLY A 375 -10.49 -46.11 2.93
CA GLY A 375 -10.72 -46.26 1.50
C GLY A 375 -10.99 -44.96 0.73
N SER A 376 -10.65 -43.80 1.32
CA SER A 376 -10.45 -42.56 0.58
C SER A 376 -9.14 -42.62 -0.25
N GLY A 377 -8.65 -41.46 -0.71
CA GLY A 377 -7.47 -41.39 -1.58
C GLY A 377 -6.15 -41.74 -0.89
N PRO A 378 -5.02 -41.66 -1.61
CA PRO A 378 -3.69 -41.63 -1.00
C PRO A 378 -3.62 -40.56 0.11
N ALA A 379 -3.11 -40.94 1.28
CA ALA A 379 -3.12 -40.13 2.50
C ALA A 379 -1.86 -39.27 2.70
N ILE A 380 -0.90 -39.37 1.77
CA ILE A 380 0.36 -38.62 1.76
C ILE A 380 0.56 -38.02 0.36
N ASP A 381 0.81 -36.71 0.32
CA ASP A 381 1.17 -35.94 -0.87
C ASP A 381 2.67 -35.58 -0.88
N HIS A 382 3.48 -36.30 -0.08
CA HIS A 382 4.85 -35.93 0.27
C HIS A 382 5.74 -37.15 0.51
N GLU A 383 7.02 -36.99 0.19
CA GLU A 383 8.02 -38.05 0.28
C GLU A 383 9.29 -37.51 0.94
N LEU A 384 9.84 -38.25 1.90
CA LEU A 384 11.07 -37.91 2.62
C LEU A 384 12.06 -39.07 2.49
N TRP A 385 13.07 -38.91 1.63
CA TRP A 385 14.07 -39.95 1.33
C TRP A 385 15.48 -39.51 1.72
N MET A 386 16.29 -40.46 2.19
CA MET A 386 17.69 -40.25 2.56
C MET A 386 18.60 -41.12 1.68
N TYR A 387 19.67 -40.54 1.14
CA TYR A 387 20.71 -41.19 0.35
C TYR A 387 22.04 -41.20 1.11
N ASP A 388 22.67 -42.37 1.22
CA ASP A 388 24.05 -42.52 1.69
C ASP A 388 24.99 -42.64 0.48
N ALA A 389 25.81 -41.63 0.24
CA ALA A 389 26.75 -41.61 -0.88
C ALA A 389 28.04 -42.42 -0.65
N GLY A 390 28.27 -42.90 0.57
CA GLY A 390 29.41 -43.73 0.97
C GLY A 390 29.25 -45.20 0.56
N ASP A 391 28.01 -45.73 0.55
CA ASP A 391 27.71 -47.07 0.01
C ASP A 391 26.72 -47.08 -1.18
N GLY A 392 26.00 -45.97 -1.41
CA GLY A 392 25.03 -45.79 -2.50
C GLY A 392 23.62 -46.26 -2.19
N SER A 393 23.29 -46.51 -0.91
CA SER A 393 21.96 -46.93 -0.47
C SER A 393 20.96 -45.77 -0.35
N TRP A 394 19.67 -46.14 -0.30
CA TRP A 394 18.55 -45.25 -0.08
C TRP A 394 17.69 -45.79 1.07
N THR A 395 17.17 -44.89 1.90
CA THR A 395 16.18 -45.20 2.94
C THR A 395 14.98 -44.27 2.76
N ASP A 396 13.79 -44.85 2.66
CA ASP A 396 12.52 -44.14 2.72
C ASP A 396 12.16 -43.84 4.19
N HIS A 397 11.82 -42.58 4.47
CA HIS A 397 11.40 -42.05 5.76
C HIS A 397 10.04 -41.32 5.65
N SER A 398 9.30 -41.51 4.55
CA SER A 398 8.01 -40.84 4.30
C SER A 398 6.95 -41.21 5.34
N ASP A 399 7.00 -42.43 5.89
CA ASP A 399 6.22 -42.89 7.05
C ASP A 399 6.42 -42.03 8.33
N LEU A 400 7.45 -41.18 8.41
CA LEU A 400 7.68 -40.27 9.55
C LEU A 400 6.94 -38.93 9.41
N LEU A 401 6.42 -38.60 8.23
CA LEU A 401 5.62 -37.39 8.00
C LEU A 401 4.20 -37.56 8.57
N PRO A 402 3.62 -36.54 9.22
CA PRO A 402 2.21 -36.53 9.61
C PRO A 402 1.27 -36.69 8.41
N THR A 403 0.39 -37.70 8.43
CA THR A 403 -0.47 -38.07 7.29
C THR A 403 -1.95 -37.82 7.55
N ARG A 404 -2.71 -37.61 6.47
CA ARG A 404 -4.11 -37.21 6.53
C ARG A 404 -5.03 -38.39 6.86
N GLY A 405 -5.59 -38.39 8.06
CA GLY A 405 -6.77 -39.21 8.38
C GLY A 405 -6.50 -40.70 8.60
N ASP A 406 -5.38 -41.07 9.24
CA ASP A 406 -4.99 -42.45 9.55
C ASP A 406 -5.97 -43.26 10.43
N GLY A 407 -7.04 -42.62 10.93
CA GLY A 407 -8.05 -43.24 11.79
C GLY A 407 -7.61 -43.48 13.23
N GLN A 408 -6.38 -43.09 13.61
CA GLN A 408 -5.96 -43.13 15.01
C GLN A 408 -6.62 -41.97 15.77
N VAL A 409 -7.53 -42.37 16.65
CA VAL A 409 -8.22 -41.50 17.61
C VAL A 409 -7.20 -40.94 18.62
N GLY A 410 -6.49 -39.89 18.21
CA GLY A 410 -5.36 -39.30 18.95
C GLY A 410 -4.58 -38.20 18.20
N SER A 411 -4.86 -37.92 16.92
CA SER A 411 -4.20 -36.88 16.10
C SER A 411 -4.10 -35.51 16.80
N VAL A 412 -2.88 -34.95 16.87
CA VAL A 412 -2.59 -33.62 17.42
C VAL A 412 -3.04 -32.52 16.45
N GLY A 413 -3.65 -31.42 16.93
CA GLY A 413 -4.18 -30.29 16.13
C GLY A 413 -5.34 -30.60 15.15
N GLY A 414 -5.53 -31.84 14.70
CA GLY A 414 -6.56 -32.18 13.73
C GLY A 414 -6.26 -31.58 12.35
N ALA A 415 -7.18 -30.81 11.76
CA ALA A 415 -7.07 -30.33 10.37
C ALA A 415 -5.90 -29.38 10.09
N SER A 416 -5.31 -28.76 11.13
CA SER A 416 -4.09 -27.96 11.03
C SER A 416 -2.81 -28.77 11.23
N GLY A 417 -2.89 -30.04 11.63
CA GLY A 417 -1.76 -30.90 12.00
C GLY A 417 -1.23 -31.86 10.92
N ASP A 418 -1.87 -31.91 9.75
CA ASP A 418 -1.37 -32.67 8.60
C ASP A 418 -0.05 -32.04 8.05
N PHE A 419 0.86 -32.84 7.48
CA PHE A 419 1.99 -32.29 6.74
C PHE A 419 1.50 -31.74 5.40
N ASN A 420 1.55 -30.42 5.23
CA ASN A 420 1.08 -29.71 4.04
C ASN A 420 2.14 -28.69 3.61
N THR A 421 2.26 -28.42 2.31
CA THR A 421 3.25 -27.51 1.70
C THR A 421 2.59 -26.62 0.63
N GLN A 422 1.28 -26.35 0.74
CA GLN A 422 0.43 -25.68 -0.26
C GLN A 422 0.80 -26.00 -1.74
N ASN A 423 0.95 -27.30 -2.05
CA ASN A 423 1.37 -27.84 -3.36
C ASN A 423 2.85 -27.54 -3.76
N GLY A 424 3.77 -27.52 -2.81
CA GLY A 424 5.18 -27.17 -3.02
C GLY A 424 5.43 -25.66 -3.12
N TYR A 425 4.67 -24.85 -2.40
CA TYR A 425 4.87 -23.40 -2.23
C TYR A 425 5.92 -23.17 -1.12
N ASP A 426 5.57 -23.58 0.08
CA ASP A 426 6.31 -23.61 1.33
C ASP A 426 6.85 -25.02 1.56
N ILE A 427 8.15 -25.21 1.32
CA ILE A 427 8.79 -26.52 1.44
C ILE A 427 10.30 -26.34 1.64
N PHE A 428 10.85 -26.97 2.67
CA PHE A 428 12.30 -27.17 2.83
C PHE A 428 12.61 -28.40 3.66
N VAL A 429 13.84 -28.93 3.52
CA VAL A 429 14.42 -29.90 4.46
C VAL A 429 15.82 -29.46 4.91
N LYS A 430 16.14 -29.67 6.19
CA LYS A 430 17.44 -29.40 6.81
C LYS A 430 17.77 -30.51 7.83
N VAL A 431 19.06 -30.76 8.06
CA VAL A 431 19.53 -31.76 9.05
C VAL A 431 20.17 -31.02 10.23
N HIS A 432 19.97 -31.49 11.45
CA HIS A 432 20.52 -30.87 12.65
C HIS A 432 22.07 -31.01 12.70
N PRO A 433 22.86 -29.92 12.84
CA PRO A 433 24.30 -30.00 12.63
C PRO A 433 25.11 -30.82 13.65
N ALA A 434 24.52 -31.17 14.79
CA ALA A 434 25.12 -32.07 15.79
C ALA A 434 24.40 -33.42 15.92
N ASP A 435 23.38 -33.70 15.09
CA ASP A 435 22.69 -34.99 15.07
C ASP A 435 22.10 -35.28 13.68
N GLY A 436 22.75 -36.17 12.92
CA GLY A 436 22.25 -36.66 11.63
C GLY A 436 20.93 -37.44 11.71
N GLY A 437 20.56 -37.92 12.90
CA GLY A 437 19.28 -38.58 13.15
C GLY A 437 18.07 -37.64 13.24
N THR A 438 18.29 -36.32 13.34
CA THR A 438 17.23 -35.30 13.47
C THR A 438 17.16 -34.41 12.22
N VAL A 439 15.96 -34.34 11.63
CA VAL A 439 15.66 -33.62 10.39
C VAL A 439 14.55 -32.60 10.62
N PHE A 440 14.72 -31.40 10.09
CA PHE A 440 13.75 -30.31 10.12
C PHE A 440 13.07 -30.19 8.76
N ALA A 441 11.75 -30.40 8.73
CA ALA A 441 10.92 -30.33 7.53
C ALA A 441 9.95 -29.14 7.65
N GLY A 442 10.05 -28.21 6.70
CA GLY A 442 9.17 -27.06 6.59
C GLY A 442 8.01 -27.31 5.63
N GLY A 443 6.83 -26.92 6.07
CA GLY A 443 5.61 -26.69 5.27
C GLY A 443 4.73 -25.70 6.03
N ARG A 444 3.40 -25.89 6.02
CA ARG A 444 2.43 -25.07 6.75
C ARG A 444 2.79 -24.94 8.23
N ASN A 445 3.38 -26.00 8.78
CA ASN A 445 4.00 -26.05 10.10
C ASN A 445 5.48 -26.41 9.99
N LEU A 446 6.23 -26.17 11.07
CA LEU A 446 7.61 -26.62 11.22
C LEU A 446 7.68 -27.93 12.01
N TRP A 447 8.28 -28.95 11.41
CA TRP A 447 8.40 -30.29 11.98
C TRP A 447 9.84 -30.67 12.26
N ARG A 448 10.08 -31.27 13.42
CA ARG A 448 11.34 -31.88 13.85
C ARG A 448 11.17 -33.38 13.93
N ILE A 449 11.72 -34.07 12.95
CA ILE A 449 11.59 -35.51 12.72
C ILE A 449 12.85 -36.20 13.28
N ASP A 450 12.67 -37.03 14.30
CA ASP A 450 13.69 -37.94 14.83
C ASP A 450 13.50 -39.32 14.16
N THR A 451 14.53 -39.78 13.44
CA THR A 451 14.54 -41.06 12.71
C THR A 451 14.43 -42.30 13.60
N THR A 452 14.56 -42.14 14.92
CA THR A 452 14.43 -43.21 15.92
C THR A 452 13.11 -43.16 16.71
N ALA A 453 12.30 -42.11 16.51
CA ALA A 453 11.04 -41.89 17.19
C ALA A 453 9.81 -42.47 16.44
N THR A 454 8.64 -42.39 17.09
CA THR A 454 7.35 -42.62 16.42
C THR A 454 6.96 -41.40 15.60
N ALA A 455 6.50 -41.61 14.36
CA ALA A 455 5.92 -40.59 13.49
C ALA A 455 4.81 -39.78 14.17
N GLY A 456 4.66 -38.50 13.79
CA GLY A 456 3.52 -37.65 14.17
C GLY A 456 3.31 -37.39 15.67
N SER A 457 4.37 -37.49 16.50
CA SER A 457 4.28 -37.17 17.93
C SER A 457 4.06 -35.66 18.16
N ALA A 458 3.43 -35.26 19.27
CA ALA A 458 3.26 -33.84 19.62
C ALA A 458 4.61 -33.11 19.69
N ASP A 459 5.61 -33.75 20.31
CA ASP A 459 7.01 -33.30 20.39
C ASP A 459 7.70 -33.10 19.02
N SER A 460 7.11 -33.55 17.91
CA SER A 460 7.65 -33.30 16.55
C SER A 460 7.12 -32.01 15.91
N TRP A 461 5.99 -31.46 16.36
CA TRP A 461 5.45 -30.20 15.85
C TRP A 461 5.99 -29.02 16.64
N ILE A 462 6.97 -28.32 16.09
CA ILE A 462 7.73 -27.31 16.83
C ILE A 462 7.41 -25.86 16.46
N GLY A 463 6.59 -25.57 15.44
CA GLY A 463 6.13 -24.21 15.12
C GLY A 463 5.07 -24.17 14.02
N GLY A 464 4.46 -23.01 13.77
CA GLY A 464 3.41 -22.81 12.76
C GLY A 464 2.05 -22.51 13.40
N TYR A 465 1.05 -23.37 13.21
CA TYR A 465 -0.21 -23.32 13.96
C TYR A 465 -0.12 -24.03 15.34
N THR A 466 -1.16 -23.93 16.16
CA THR A 466 -1.21 -24.51 17.51
C THR A 466 -1.59 -25.99 17.54
N GLN A 467 -0.83 -26.79 18.29
CA GLN A 467 -1.09 -28.21 18.54
C GLN A 467 -2.45 -28.49 19.24
N THR A 468 -3.00 -27.48 19.92
CA THR A 468 -4.06 -27.66 20.93
C THR A 468 -5.48 -27.41 20.42
N ASN A 469 -5.65 -26.97 19.17
CA ASN A 469 -6.94 -26.52 18.64
C ASN A 469 -7.19 -27.02 17.22
N ILE A 470 -8.46 -27.21 16.89
CA ILE A 470 -8.98 -27.59 15.56
C ILE A 470 -9.20 -26.38 14.65
N SER A 471 -8.36 -25.37 14.76
CA SER A 471 -8.45 -24.10 14.03
C SER A 471 -7.08 -23.61 13.60
N PHE A 472 -7.05 -22.83 12.52
CA PHE A 472 -5.87 -22.16 11.98
C PHE A 472 -5.45 -20.94 12.82
N ALA A 473 -5.18 -21.19 14.11
CA ALA A 473 -4.60 -20.23 15.05
C ALA A 473 -3.11 -20.55 15.24
N THR A 474 -2.26 -19.52 15.26
CA THR A 474 -0.80 -19.63 15.31
C THR A 474 -0.29 -20.32 16.58
N TYR A 475 0.96 -20.79 16.56
CA TYR A 475 1.61 -21.42 17.71
C TYR A 475 1.73 -20.43 18.88
N GLU A 476 1.64 -20.92 20.11
CA GLU A 476 1.57 -20.09 21.32
C GLU A 476 2.93 -20.04 22.07
N PRO A 477 3.83 -19.08 21.77
CA PRO A 477 4.96 -18.75 22.63
C PRO A 477 4.54 -17.79 23.76
N SER A 478 5.38 -17.66 24.78
CA SER A 478 5.16 -16.72 25.89
C SER A 478 5.56 -15.27 25.52
N GLY A 479 4.93 -14.69 24.51
CA GLY A 479 5.30 -13.38 23.93
C GLY A 479 4.16 -12.66 23.22
N SER A 480 4.51 -11.62 22.45
CA SER A 480 3.58 -10.76 21.70
C SER A 480 3.60 -10.96 20.18
N ASP A 481 4.39 -11.90 19.68
CA ASP A 481 4.45 -12.29 18.27
C ASP A 481 4.62 -13.82 18.17
N PRO A 482 3.64 -14.56 17.61
CA PRO A 482 3.66 -16.02 17.51
C PRO A 482 4.43 -16.51 16.27
N HIS A 483 5.13 -17.64 16.38
CA HIS A 483 5.88 -18.19 15.24
C HIS A 483 4.95 -18.58 14.08
N HIS A 484 4.98 -17.75 13.04
CA HIS A 484 4.12 -17.84 11.85
C HIS A 484 4.14 -19.23 11.16
N PRO A 485 3.02 -19.67 10.53
CA PRO A 485 2.98 -20.80 9.59
C PRO A 485 3.80 -20.56 8.31
N ASP A 486 3.69 -21.45 7.33
CA ASP A 486 4.19 -21.31 5.93
C ASP A 486 5.71 -21.17 5.83
N GLN A 487 6.38 -22.32 5.99
CA GLN A 487 7.82 -22.39 6.23
C GLN A 487 8.64 -22.48 4.93
N HIS A 488 9.49 -21.48 4.71
CA HIS A 488 10.30 -21.33 3.51
C HIS A 488 11.79 -21.63 3.69
N GLY A 489 12.31 -21.55 4.91
CA GLY A 489 13.69 -21.96 5.19
C GLY A 489 14.04 -21.97 6.67
N ALA A 490 15.16 -22.60 7.00
CA ALA A 490 15.83 -22.48 8.28
C ALA A 490 17.36 -22.54 8.13
N ILE A 491 18.05 -21.91 9.07
CA ILE A 491 19.51 -21.98 9.28
C ILE A 491 19.82 -22.19 10.77
N PHE A 492 20.95 -22.83 11.06
CA PHE A 492 21.47 -23.02 12.41
C PHE A 492 22.67 -22.12 12.66
N GLN A 493 22.92 -21.71 13.90
CA GLN A 493 24.13 -20.96 14.24
C GLN A 493 25.36 -21.88 14.16
N PRO A 494 26.46 -21.49 13.49
CA PRO A 494 27.56 -22.43 13.19
C PRO A 494 28.35 -22.97 14.39
N ASP A 495 28.31 -22.31 15.55
CA ASP A 495 28.98 -22.74 16.79
C ASP A 495 28.04 -23.26 17.89
N ASP A 496 26.74 -22.98 17.79
CA ASP A 496 25.70 -23.53 18.66
C ASP A 496 24.47 -23.99 17.82
N PRO A 497 24.42 -25.26 17.41
CA PRO A 497 23.33 -25.77 16.58
C PRO A 497 21.98 -25.87 17.29
N SER A 498 21.90 -25.61 18.60
CA SER A 498 20.61 -25.47 19.30
C SER A 498 19.92 -24.13 18.96
N VAL A 499 20.67 -23.13 18.49
CA VAL A 499 20.14 -21.88 17.94
C VAL A 499 19.76 -22.07 16.47
N MET A 500 18.51 -21.77 16.14
CA MET A 500 17.96 -21.86 14.78
C MET A 500 17.18 -20.59 14.44
N ILE A 501 17.34 -20.09 13.21
CA ILE A 501 16.52 -19.00 12.65
C ILE A 501 15.71 -19.55 11.47
N THR A 502 14.41 -19.29 11.47
CA THR A 502 13.43 -19.69 10.46
C THR A 502 13.00 -18.50 9.59
N ALA A 503 12.53 -18.80 8.38
CA ALA A 503 12.01 -17.85 7.41
C ALA A 503 10.66 -18.33 6.87
N SER A 504 9.67 -17.44 6.88
CA SER A 504 8.26 -17.76 6.63
C SER A 504 7.48 -16.59 6.01
N ASP A 505 6.16 -16.76 5.84
CA ASP A 505 5.27 -15.70 5.35
C ASP A 505 5.04 -14.54 6.33
N GLY A 506 5.37 -14.76 7.61
CA GLY A 506 5.51 -13.75 8.67
C GLY A 506 6.96 -13.36 9.00
N GLY A 507 7.87 -13.41 8.02
CA GLY A 507 9.23 -12.89 8.17
C GLY A 507 10.22 -13.86 8.83
N VAL A 508 10.92 -13.39 9.88
CA VAL A 508 12.11 -14.04 10.44
C VAL A 508 11.96 -14.26 11.96
N HIS A 509 12.12 -15.50 12.40
CA HIS A 509 12.02 -15.88 13.81
C HIS A 509 13.25 -16.67 14.27
N ARG A 510 13.66 -16.52 15.54
CA ARG A 510 14.75 -17.28 16.17
C ARG A 510 14.24 -18.13 17.32
N THR A 511 14.76 -19.35 17.46
CA THR A 511 14.76 -20.08 18.73
C THR A 511 16.19 -20.32 19.21
N THR A 512 16.39 -20.38 20.53
CA THR A 512 17.68 -20.69 21.16
C THR A 512 17.79 -22.14 21.64
N ASP A 513 16.73 -22.94 21.50
CA ASP A 513 16.77 -24.39 21.75
C ASP A 513 15.74 -25.08 20.85
N ASN A 514 16.20 -25.55 19.69
CA ASN A 514 15.37 -26.33 18.78
C ASN A 514 15.21 -27.81 19.20
N MET A 515 15.79 -28.25 20.32
CA MET A 515 15.80 -29.65 20.80
C MET A 515 15.01 -29.86 22.12
N VAL A 516 14.25 -28.88 22.59
CA VAL A 516 13.32 -29.00 23.74
C VAL A 516 12.33 -30.17 23.53
N SER A 517 12.07 -30.97 24.57
CA SER A 517 11.24 -32.19 24.52
C SER A 517 10.45 -32.41 25.82
N GLY A 518 9.38 -33.21 25.76
CA GLY A 518 8.43 -33.42 26.86
C GLY A 518 7.43 -32.26 26.99
N ASP A 519 7.03 -31.91 28.22
CA ASP A 519 6.07 -30.81 28.51
C ASP A 519 6.60 -29.38 28.17
N GLY A 520 7.64 -29.26 27.33
CA GLY A 520 8.30 -28.01 26.96
C GLY A 520 8.10 -27.67 25.48
N ASN A 521 7.44 -26.54 25.23
CA ASN A 521 7.34 -25.95 23.89
C ASN A 521 8.66 -25.32 23.45
N VAL A 522 8.94 -25.36 22.15
CA VAL A 522 10.02 -24.55 21.55
C VAL A 522 9.57 -23.09 21.56
N VAL A 523 10.37 -22.21 22.14
CA VAL A 523 10.06 -20.77 22.25
C VAL A 523 10.76 -20.02 21.13
N TYR A 524 10.03 -19.09 20.51
CA TYR A 524 10.54 -18.21 19.46
C TYR A 524 10.56 -16.75 19.87
N GLU A 525 11.48 -16.04 19.24
CA GLU A 525 11.70 -14.61 19.28
C GLU A 525 11.52 -14.08 17.85
N SER A 526 10.62 -13.12 17.65
CA SER A 526 10.49 -12.43 16.37
C SER A 526 11.69 -11.51 16.15
N LEU A 527 12.30 -11.59 14.97
CA LEU A 527 13.42 -10.73 14.56
C LEU A 527 12.96 -9.66 13.57
N ASN A 528 11.67 -9.35 13.49
CA ASN A 528 11.08 -8.57 12.40
C ASN A 528 11.30 -7.04 12.51
N ASN A 529 11.96 -6.54 13.55
CA ASN A 529 12.09 -5.10 13.83
C ASN A 529 12.80 -4.30 12.72
N GLY A 530 12.06 -3.44 12.04
CA GLY A 530 12.51 -2.66 10.88
C GLY A 530 12.59 -3.44 9.57
N TYR A 531 12.12 -4.69 9.52
CA TYR A 531 12.14 -5.55 8.34
C TYR A 531 10.88 -5.37 7.47
N PHE A 532 10.64 -4.13 7.00
CA PHE A 532 9.40 -3.68 6.35
C PHE A 532 9.11 -4.39 5.00
N SER A 533 8.60 -5.61 5.07
CA SER A 533 8.39 -6.54 3.94
C SER A 533 6.97 -7.10 3.88
N THR A 534 6.06 -6.60 4.72
CA THR A 534 4.64 -6.98 4.72
C THR A 534 3.89 -6.44 3.50
N GLN A 535 2.81 -7.14 3.15
CA GLN A 535 2.15 -7.04 1.85
C GLN A 535 0.71 -6.54 2.03
N PHE A 536 0.53 -5.22 2.01
CA PHE A 536 -0.76 -4.59 2.23
C PHE A 536 -1.72 -4.77 1.04
N TYR A 537 -3.00 -4.98 1.34
CA TYR A 537 -4.09 -4.79 0.39
C TYR A 537 -4.85 -3.47 0.61
N HIS A 538 -4.84 -2.93 1.84
CA HIS A 538 -5.56 -1.72 2.23
C HIS A 538 -4.93 -1.06 3.46
N VAL A 539 -5.04 0.25 3.57
CA VAL A 539 -4.72 1.09 4.73
C VAL A 539 -5.90 2.02 5.05
N CYS A 540 -5.93 2.58 6.26
CA CYS A 540 -6.94 3.56 6.65
C CYS A 540 -6.43 4.42 7.83
N SER A 541 -6.76 5.70 7.84
CA SER A 541 -6.51 6.65 8.94
C SER A 541 -7.78 6.95 9.75
N ASN A 542 -7.63 7.49 10.97
CA ASN A 542 -8.78 8.12 11.64
C ASN A 542 -9.13 9.44 10.93
N ALA A 543 -10.40 9.72 10.69
CA ALA A 543 -10.85 11.01 10.16
C ALA A 543 -10.55 12.20 11.08
N ASP A 544 -10.33 11.97 12.39
CA ASP A 544 -9.90 13.02 13.34
C ASP A 544 -8.41 13.36 13.14
N PRO A 545 -8.04 14.59 12.72
CA PRO A 545 -6.65 14.96 12.49
C PRO A 545 -5.78 14.91 13.76
N THR A 546 -6.38 14.98 14.94
CA THR A 546 -5.67 14.93 16.23
C THR A 546 -5.39 13.51 16.71
N ASP A 547 -6.04 12.49 16.13
CA ASP A 547 -5.72 11.09 16.35
C ASP A 547 -4.75 10.60 15.23
N PRO A 548 -3.48 10.26 15.54
CA PRO A 548 -2.53 9.72 14.59
C PRO A 548 -2.74 8.22 14.29
N THR A 549 -3.84 7.62 14.78
CA THR A 549 -4.16 6.21 14.56
C THR A 549 -4.33 5.90 13.08
N VAL A 550 -3.58 4.89 12.63
CA VAL A 550 -3.68 4.29 11.29
C VAL A 550 -3.71 2.78 11.41
N MET A 551 -4.34 2.12 10.44
CA MET A 551 -4.49 0.66 10.35
C MET A 551 -4.25 0.21 8.90
N GLY A 552 -4.02 -1.08 8.69
CA GLY A 552 -4.09 -1.69 7.37
C GLY A 552 -4.09 -3.21 7.42
N GLY A 553 -4.67 -3.81 6.38
CA GLY A 553 -4.76 -5.26 6.20
C GLY A 553 -3.67 -5.80 5.27
N MET A 554 -3.08 -6.93 5.66
CA MET A 554 -1.94 -7.55 4.99
C MET A 554 -2.21 -9.02 4.66
N GLN A 555 -1.64 -9.48 3.54
CA GLN A 555 -1.56 -10.89 3.17
C GLN A 555 -0.84 -11.72 4.25
N ASP A 556 -1.43 -12.86 4.61
CA ASP A 556 -1.08 -13.88 5.63
C ASP A 556 -0.91 -13.34 7.07
N ASN A 557 -0.70 -12.04 7.20
CA ASN A 557 -0.24 -11.33 8.40
C ASN A 557 -1.35 -10.50 9.07
N GLY A 558 -2.61 -10.63 8.66
CA GLY A 558 -3.76 -10.01 9.32
C GLY A 558 -3.86 -8.48 9.20
N THR A 559 -4.74 -7.90 10.02
CA THR A 559 -4.99 -6.46 10.11
C THR A 559 -4.47 -5.89 11.41
N TRP A 560 -3.59 -4.89 11.32
CA TRP A 560 -2.86 -4.29 12.46
C TRP A 560 -2.99 -2.76 12.46
N PHE A 561 -2.76 -2.13 13.61
CA PHE A 561 -2.81 -0.68 13.78
C PHE A 561 -1.63 -0.12 14.58
N THR A 562 -1.38 1.18 14.46
CA THR A 562 -0.56 1.95 15.41
C THR A 562 -1.25 3.27 15.78
N GLN A 563 -0.89 3.86 16.92
CA GLN A 563 -1.42 5.14 17.43
C GLN A 563 -0.33 6.21 17.57
N THR A 564 0.70 6.14 16.72
CA THR A 564 1.81 7.10 16.70
C THR A 564 2.40 7.22 15.30
N SER A 565 3.03 8.37 15.01
CA SER A 565 3.80 8.63 13.80
C SER A 565 5.27 8.19 13.87
N ASP A 566 5.69 7.62 15.00
CA ASP A 566 7.03 7.06 15.18
C ASP A 566 7.25 5.83 14.27
N PRO A 567 8.22 5.84 13.34
CA PRO A 567 8.50 4.72 12.43
C PRO A 567 9.11 3.49 13.12
N THR A 568 9.47 3.61 14.41
CA THR A 568 10.04 2.54 15.25
C THR A 568 9.09 2.02 16.32
N ALA A 569 7.83 2.47 16.30
CA ALA A 569 6.82 1.96 17.22
C ALA A 569 6.18 0.67 16.70
N ASP A 570 6.01 -0.29 17.60
CA ASP A 570 5.27 -1.52 17.35
C ASP A 570 3.84 -1.21 16.89
N TRP A 571 3.39 -1.93 15.88
CA TRP A 571 1.99 -2.07 15.55
C TRP A 571 1.39 -3.19 16.40
N THR A 572 0.08 -3.11 16.66
CA THR A 572 -0.66 -4.10 17.45
C THR A 572 -1.67 -4.83 16.56
N GLU A 573 -1.74 -6.15 16.68
CA GLU A 573 -2.69 -6.97 15.93
C GLU A 573 -4.12 -6.63 16.34
N GLN A 574 -5.03 -6.67 15.36
CA GLN A 574 -6.46 -6.62 15.65
C GLN A 574 -7.25 -7.75 14.98
N LEU A 575 -6.75 -8.39 13.91
CA LEU A 575 -7.47 -9.50 13.27
C LEU A 575 -6.54 -10.36 12.37
N GLY A 576 -6.14 -11.55 12.83
CA GLY A 576 -5.28 -12.48 12.09
C GLY A 576 -5.99 -13.27 10.97
N GLY A 577 -5.25 -13.60 9.91
CA GLY A 577 -5.73 -14.17 8.63
C GLY A 577 -5.17 -13.36 7.44
N ASP A 578 -5.82 -13.37 6.28
CA ASP A 578 -5.56 -12.36 5.24
C ASP A 578 -6.32 -11.09 5.64
N GLY A 579 -5.61 -10.08 6.16
CA GLY A 579 -6.22 -8.81 6.53
C GLY A 579 -6.63 -8.02 5.29
N ALA A 580 -7.90 -7.63 5.18
CA ALA A 580 -8.45 -7.01 3.96
C ALA A 580 -8.66 -5.48 4.12
N ASN A 581 -9.83 -4.96 3.78
CA ASN A 581 -10.20 -3.55 3.95
C ASN A 581 -10.33 -3.17 5.44
N CYS A 582 -10.10 -1.90 5.79
CA CYS A 582 -10.27 -1.38 7.14
C CYS A 582 -10.91 0.01 7.19
N ALA A 583 -11.58 0.32 8.30
CA ALA A 583 -12.02 1.69 8.61
C ALA A 583 -11.82 2.06 10.09
N ILE A 584 -11.65 3.35 10.38
CA ILE A 584 -11.49 3.89 11.73
C ILE A 584 -12.51 5.03 11.93
N ALA A 585 -13.25 5.00 13.04
CA ALA A 585 -14.25 6.04 13.34
C ALA A 585 -14.41 6.31 14.84
N ASN A 586 -14.36 7.59 15.22
CA ASN A 586 -14.80 8.04 16.53
C ASN A 586 -16.31 7.73 16.68
N ALA A 587 -16.71 7.06 17.76
CA ALA A 587 -18.09 6.60 17.93
C ALA A 587 -19.05 7.78 18.18
N ALA A 588 -20.24 7.73 17.56
CA ALA A 588 -21.19 8.85 17.61
C ALA A 588 -21.93 8.94 18.96
N THR A 589 -22.12 7.81 19.65
CA THR A 589 -22.81 7.75 20.95
C THR A 589 -21.95 7.31 22.13
N ARG A 590 -20.64 7.10 21.94
CA ARG A 590 -19.70 6.62 22.98
C ARG A 590 -18.37 7.38 22.92
N PRO A 591 -17.66 7.56 24.06
CA PRO A 591 -16.27 8.02 24.01
C PRO A 591 -15.36 6.91 23.45
N GLY A 592 -14.38 7.30 22.63
CA GLY A 592 -13.35 6.41 22.08
C GLY A 592 -13.39 6.20 20.56
N THR A 593 -12.26 5.77 20.02
CA THR A 593 -12.08 5.41 18.61
C THR A 593 -12.49 3.96 18.39
N ALA A 594 -13.54 3.72 17.60
CA ALA A 594 -13.93 2.38 17.15
C ALA A 594 -13.18 2.04 15.85
N ARG A 595 -12.84 0.75 15.68
CA ARG A 595 -12.04 0.28 14.53
C ARG A 595 -12.67 -0.95 13.91
N TYR A 596 -12.62 -1.02 12.58
CA TYR A 596 -13.38 -1.95 11.76
C TYR A 596 -12.46 -2.74 10.81
N PRO A 597 -11.70 -3.74 11.30
CA PRO A 597 -10.87 -4.60 10.46
C PRO A 597 -11.70 -5.72 9.80
N SER A 598 -11.47 -5.97 8.52
CA SER A 598 -12.00 -7.13 7.78
C SER A 598 -10.92 -8.17 7.44
N LEU A 599 -11.40 -9.35 7.04
CA LEU A 599 -10.63 -10.50 6.59
C LEU A 599 -10.97 -10.90 5.14
N GLN A 600 -10.20 -11.84 4.60
CA GLN A 600 -10.51 -12.48 3.33
C GLN A 600 -11.96 -12.99 3.29
N ASN A 601 -12.65 -12.71 2.18
CA ASN A 601 -14.07 -13.04 2.00
C ASN A 601 -15.02 -12.28 2.95
N GLY A 602 -14.64 -11.07 3.36
CA GLY A 602 -15.54 -10.03 3.88
C GLY A 602 -15.99 -10.17 5.34
N GLN A 603 -15.40 -11.07 6.12
CA GLN A 603 -15.71 -11.14 7.56
C GLN A 603 -15.20 -9.87 8.28
N LEU A 604 -16.12 -8.95 8.56
CA LEU A 604 -15.87 -7.68 9.21
C LEU A 604 -16.13 -7.75 10.73
N THR A 605 -15.22 -7.21 11.53
CA THR A 605 -15.40 -7.03 12.98
C THR A 605 -15.32 -5.56 13.37
N ARG A 606 -15.81 -5.23 14.57
CA ARG A 606 -15.71 -3.92 15.19
C ARG A 606 -15.18 -4.04 16.61
N TRP A 607 -14.18 -3.23 16.93
CA TRP A 607 -13.47 -3.24 18.21
C TRP A 607 -13.61 -1.87 18.91
N ASP A 608 -13.98 -1.88 20.19
CA ASP A 608 -14.14 -0.71 21.06
C ASP A 608 -13.00 -0.64 22.09
N TYR A 609 -12.30 0.47 22.19
CA TYR A 609 -11.26 0.72 23.20
C TYR A 609 -11.67 1.85 24.16
N ASP A 610 -11.25 1.76 25.42
CA ASP A 610 -11.43 2.83 26.41
C ASP A 610 -10.36 3.94 26.28
N GLU A 611 -10.50 5.02 27.05
CA GLU A 611 -9.55 6.15 27.11
C GLU A 611 -8.11 5.75 27.51
N ASN A 612 -7.89 4.51 27.97
CA ASN A 612 -6.59 3.96 28.34
C ASN A 612 -6.04 2.96 27.30
N GLY A 613 -6.73 2.77 26.16
CA GLY A 613 -6.37 1.78 25.14
C GLY A 613 -6.78 0.34 25.49
N THR A 614 -7.65 0.14 26.48
CA THR A 614 -8.11 -1.20 26.89
C THR A 614 -9.27 -1.66 26.01
N LEU A 615 -9.18 -2.86 25.44
CA LEU A 615 -10.28 -3.47 24.69
C LEU A 615 -11.52 -3.70 25.60
N THR A 616 -12.67 -3.17 25.18
CA THR A 616 -13.94 -3.28 25.91
C THR A 616 -15.00 -4.11 25.18
N SER A 617 -14.92 -4.21 23.85
CA SER A 617 -15.81 -5.04 23.04
C SER A 617 -15.17 -5.40 21.69
N ALA A 618 -15.42 -6.62 21.21
CA ALA A 618 -15.16 -7.04 19.83
C ALA A 618 -16.37 -7.83 19.33
N VAL A 619 -16.93 -7.46 18.17
CA VAL A 619 -18.15 -8.07 17.60
C VAL A 619 -18.07 -8.15 16.08
N PHE A 620 -18.76 -9.11 15.46
CA PHE A 620 -18.92 -9.17 13.99
C PHE A 620 -19.94 -8.13 13.51
N VAL A 621 -19.62 -7.45 12.42
CA VAL A 621 -20.42 -6.36 11.80
C VAL A 621 -20.52 -6.60 10.29
N TYR A 622 -21.16 -7.69 9.88
CA TYR A 622 -21.47 -7.97 8.47
C TYR A 622 -22.83 -8.66 8.32
N PRO A 623 -23.52 -8.51 7.17
CA PRO A 623 -24.75 -9.22 6.86
C PRO A 623 -24.46 -10.69 6.53
N THR A 624 -24.75 -11.61 7.45
CA THR A 624 -24.53 -13.07 7.28
C THR A 624 -25.37 -13.73 6.18
N SER A 625 -26.31 -13.00 5.58
CA SER A 625 -27.13 -13.40 4.43
C SER A 625 -26.65 -12.84 3.09
N ALA A 626 -25.60 -12.01 3.07
CA ALA A 626 -25.00 -11.54 1.83
C ALA A 626 -24.27 -12.68 1.08
N SER A 627 -24.09 -12.51 -0.23
CA SER A 627 -23.45 -13.49 -1.11
C SER A 627 -22.68 -12.79 -2.22
N GLY A 628 -21.90 -13.52 -3.01
CA GLY A 628 -21.07 -12.88 -4.06
C GLY A 628 -19.96 -11.99 -3.49
N ILE A 629 -19.46 -12.33 -2.29
CA ILE A 629 -18.40 -11.60 -1.59
C ILE A 629 -17.07 -11.74 -2.34
N LEU A 630 -16.21 -10.72 -2.24
CA LEU A 630 -14.89 -10.66 -2.86
C LEU A 630 -13.79 -11.10 -1.87
N PHE A 631 -12.61 -11.47 -2.39
CA PHE A 631 -11.49 -11.89 -1.56
C PHE A 631 -11.01 -10.75 -0.66
N VAL A 632 -10.46 -9.68 -1.23
CA VAL A 632 -10.45 -8.35 -0.58
C VAL A 632 -11.82 -7.74 -0.84
N HIS A 633 -12.58 -7.44 0.23
CA HIS A 633 -13.95 -6.98 0.11
C HIS A 633 -14.10 -5.53 0.59
N PRO A 634 -14.62 -4.61 -0.23
CA PRO A 634 -14.87 -3.24 0.19
C PRO A 634 -16.11 -3.17 1.10
N PHE A 635 -16.07 -2.26 2.06
CA PHE A 635 -17.22 -1.75 2.81
C PHE A 635 -16.94 -0.28 3.13
N GLU A 636 -17.97 0.52 3.40
CA GLU A 636 -17.81 1.95 3.68
C GLU A 636 -18.60 2.38 4.92
N LEU A 637 -18.04 3.29 5.73
CA LEU A 637 -18.73 3.99 6.79
C LEU A 637 -19.19 5.36 6.29
N ASP A 638 -20.47 5.70 6.45
CA ASP A 638 -20.93 7.03 6.05
C ASP A 638 -20.15 8.12 6.82
N PRO A 639 -19.36 8.99 6.16
CA PRO A 639 -18.41 9.86 6.87
C PRO A 639 -19.13 10.94 7.69
N VAL A 640 -20.39 11.25 7.37
CA VAL A 640 -21.21 12.22 8.09
C VAL A 640 -22.00 11.55 9.23
N LYS A 641 -22.39 10.29 9.07
CA LYS A 641 -23.07 9.44 10.06
C LYS A 641 -22.32 8.12 10.24
N ARG A 642 -21.16 8.15 10.90
CA ARG A 642 -20.27 6.97 11.10
C ARG A 642 -20.87 5.80 11.94
N ASN A 643 -22.17 5.85 12.26
CA ASN A 643 -22.99 4.74 12.72
C ASN A 643 -23.70 3.97 11.58
N VAL A 644 -23.72 4.53 10.36
CA VAL A 644 -24.24 3.93 9.13
C VAL A 644 -23.07 3.27 8.39
N MET A 645 -23.29 2.08 7.84
CA MET A 645 -22.31 1.35 7.04
C MET A 645 -22.96 0.76 5.79
N TYR A 646 -22.24 0.82 4.68
CA TYR A 646 -22.58 0.25 3.38
C TYR A 646 -21.69 -0.99 3.12
N TYR A 647 -22.30 -2.12 2.79
CA TYR A 647 -21.61 -3.42 2.64
C TYR A 647 -22.17 -4.16 1.41
N PRO A 648 -21.36 -4.55 0.41
CA PRO A 648 -21.89 -5.18 -0.80
C PRO A 648 -22.24 -6.67 -0.67
N GLY A 649 -23.42 -7.05 -1.13
CA GLY A 649 -23.88 -8.42 -1.31
C GLY A 649 -23.79 -8.87 -2.77
N GLY A 650 -22.66 -8.65 -3.42
CA GLY A 650 -22.44 -9.00 -4.83
C GLY A 650 -23.29 -8.15 -5.78
N THR A 651 -24.52 -8.61 -6.04
CA THR A 651 -25.54 -7.92 -6.87
C THR A 651 -26.48 -7.00 -6.07
N SER A 652 -26.33 -6.91 -4.74
CA SER A 652 -27.12 -6.02 -3.88
C SER A 652 -26.24 -5.17 -2.98
N MET A 653 -26.77 -4.05 -2.49
CA MET A 653 -26.13 -3.25 -1.44
C MET A 653 -26.81 -3.56 -0.11
N TRP A 654 -26.06 -3.74 0.97
CA TRP A 654 -26.60 -3.85 2.32
C TRP A 654 -26.25 -2.60 3.11
N ARG A 655 -27.18 -2.10 3.90
CA ARG A 655 -26.95 -0.99 4.84
C ARG A 655 -27.28 -1.41 6.26
N THR A 656 -26.49 -1.00 7.23
CA THR A 656 -26.94 -0.89 8.63
C THR A 656 -26.95 0.57 9.06
N GLU A 657 -27.94 0.96 9.87
CA GLU A 657 -27.99 2.27 10.55
C GLU A 657 -27.37 2.21 11.96
N ASN A 658 -26.93 1.04 12.43
CA ASN A 658 -26.42 0.83 13.79
C ASN A 658 -25.13 0.01 13.85
N ALA A 659 -24.18 0.26 12.94
CA ALA A 659 -22.84 -0.33 12.92
C ALA A 659 -22.10 -0.14 14.26
N GLU A 660 -22.32 0.98 14.96
CA GLU A 660 -21.71 1.23 16.28
C GLU A 660 -22.29 0.39 17.43
N SER A 661 -23.27 -0.48 17.18
CA SER A 661 -23.92 -1.28 18.22
C SER A 661 -23.18 -2.58 18.51
N THR A 662 -22.86 -2.82 19.78
CA THR A 662 -22.23 -4.07 20.26
C THR A 662 -23.20 -5.25 20.36
N SER A 663 -24.44 -5.13 19.87
CA SER A 663 -25.40 -6.24 19.70
C SER A 663 -26.61 -5.79 18.88
N GLY A 664 -27.31 -6.72 18.22
CA GLY A 664 -28.56 -6.39 17.52
C GLY A 664 -28.39 -5.41 16.37
N ILE A 665 -27.27 -5.53 15.65
CA ILE A 665 -27.03 -4.82 14.39
C ILE A 665 -28.08 -5.32 13.38
N VAL A 666 -28.77 -4.39 12.71
CA VAL A 666 -29.81 -4.70 11.72
C VAL A 666 -29.30 -4.27 10.35
N TRP A 667 -29.50 -5.15 9.35
CA TRP A 667 -29.08 -4.93 7.97
C TRP A 667 -30.29 -4.93 7.03
N ASP A 668 -30.45 -3.87 6.25
CA ASP A 668 -31.40 -3.73 5.16
C ASP A 668 -30.74 -4.16 3.84
N GLU A 669 -31.39 -5.03 3.05
CA GLU A 669 -30.95 -5.31 1.67
C GLU A 669 -31.55 -4.30 0.69
N LEU A 670 -30.74 -3.33 0.30
CA LEU A 670 -31.02 -2.41 -0.79
C LEU A 670 -30.72 -3.13 -2.13
N SER A 671 -31.66 -3.98 -2.55
CA SER A 671 -31.59 -4.64 -3.85
C SER A 671 -31.76 -3.64 -5.01
N ASN A 672 -30.95 -3.81 -6.06
CA ASN A 672 -31.04 -3.05 -7.31
C ASN A 672 -31.09 -4.02 -8.52
N ALA A 673 -32.19 -3.98 -9.28
CA ALA A 673 -32.36 -4.85 -10.44
C ALA A 673 -31.41 -4.52 -11.63
N ALA A 674 -30.80 -3.34 -11.65
CA ALA A 674 -29.80 -2.96 -12.66
C ALA A 674 -28.47 -3.71 -12.48
N LEU A 675 -28.15 -4.17 -11.27
CA LEU A 675 -26.94 -4.92 -10.94
C LEU A 675 -26.99 -6.40 -11.34
N ALA A 676 -28.01 -6.84 -12.07
CA ALA A 676 -28.11 -8.21 -12.53
C ALA A 676 -26.86 -8.63 -13.34
N GLY A 677 -26.14 -9.64 -12.85
CA GLY A 677 -24.90 -10.14 -13.45
C GLY A 677 -23.63 -9.36 -13.09
N HIS A 678 -23.73 -8.25 -12.37
CA HIS A 678 -22.58 -7.43 -11.95
C HIS A 678 -22.26 -7.70 -10.47
N VAL A 679 -20.99 -7.50 -10.09
CA VAL A 679 -20.51 -7.57 -8.70
C VAL A 679 -19.98 -6.19 -8.34
N ILE A 680 -20.40 -5.64 -7.20
CA ILE A 680 -19.87 -4.38 -6.67
C ILE A 680 -18.43 -4.58 -6.17
N THR A 681 -17.52 -3.69 -6.56
CA THR A 681 -16.06 -3.84 -6.39
C THR A 681 -15.35 -2.66 -5.72
N ALA A 682 -15.98 -1.49 -5.65
CA ALA A 682 -15.47 -0.28 -5.02
C ALA A 682 -16.63 0.58 -4.48
N LEU A 683 -16.38 1.37 -3.43
CA LEU A 683 -17.33 2.28 -2.76
C LEU A 683 -16.60 3.57 -2.36
N ASP A 684 -17.30 4.70 -2.35
CA ASP A 684 -16.92 5.91 -1.57
C ASP A 684 -18.13 6.85 -1.37
N ALA A 685 -18.13 7.67 -0.33
CA ALA A 685 -19.26 8.50 0.11
C ALA A 685 -18.87 9.95 0.47
N SER A 686 -19.73 10.91 0.12
CA SER A 686 -19.46 12.34 0.25
C SER A 686 -19.54 12.90 1.69
N GLU A 687 -18.59 13.75 2.09
CA GLU A 687 -18.61 14.43 3.40
C GLU A 687 -19.48 15.71 3.44
N ALA A 688 -19.23 16.72 2.59
CA ALA A 688 -19.77 18.07 2.78
C ALA A 688 -21.03 18.40 1.94
N ASP A 689 -20.86 18.77 0.67
CA ASP A 689 -21.85 19.59 -0.06
C ASP A 689 -23.11 18.85 -0.55
N SER A 690 -23.14 17.52 -0.47
CA SER A 690 -24.39 16.72 -0.44
C SER A 690 -24.21 15.41 0.32
N ALA A 691 -23.94 15.53 1.63
CA ALA A 691 -23.86 14.43 2.60
C ALA A 691 -24.81 13.24 2.29
N HIS A 692 -24.28 12.02 2.44
CA HIS A 692 -24.97 10.75 2.15
C HIS A 692 -25.22 10.46 0.65
N VAL A 693 -24.45 11.06 -0.27
CA VAL A 693 -24.28 10.50 -1.62
C VAL A 693 -23.23 9.40 -1.55
N LEU A 694 -23.60 8.18 -1.96
CA LEU A 694 -22.72 7.03 -2.10
C LEU A 694 -22.49 6.76 -3.59
N TYR A 695 -21.24 6.65 -4.02
CA TYR A 695 -20.88 6.10 -5.32
C TYR A 695 -20.45 4.64 -5.15
N TYR A 696 -20.75 3.80 -6.14
CA TYR A 696 -20.31 2.42 -6.13
C TYR A 696 -19.97 1.88 -7.52
N GLY A 697 -18.81 1.23 -7.61
CA GLY A 697 -18.23 0.67 -8.81
C GLY A 697 -18.50 -0.83 -8.93
N THR A 698 -18.46 -1.36 -10.16
CA THR A 698 -18.78 -2.77 -10.43
C THR A 698 -17.93 -3.38 -11.54
N VAL A 699 -17.91 -4.72 -11.56
CA VAL A 699 -17.45 -5.56 -12.67
C VAL A 699 -18.55 -6.54 -13.09
N ASP A 700 -18.69 -6.84 -14.37
CA ASP A 700 -19.36 -8.07 -14.81
C ASP A 700 -18.30 -9.19 -14.94
N PRO A 701 -18.35 -10.27 -14.13
CA PRO A 701 -17.44 -11.40 -14.26
C PRO A 701 -17.40 -12.01 -15.66
N ASN A 702 -18.53 -11.94 -16.39
CA ASN A 702 -18.75 -12.49 -17.73
C ASN A 702 -18.26 -11.55 -18.87
N GLY A 703 -17.84 -10.32 -18.55
CA GLY A 703 -17.25 -9.38 -19.52
C GLY A 703 -18.18 -8.28 -20.06
N GLY A 704 -19.37 -8.09 -19.50
CA GLY A 704 -20.15 -6.85 -19.66
C GLY A 704 -19.42 -5.62 -19.11
N GLN A 705 -19.91 -4.42 -19.43
CA GLN A 705 -19.25 -3.16 -19.05
C GLN A 705 -19.14 -2.98 -17.53
N GLY A 706 -17.98 -2.52 -17.05
CA GLY A 706 -17.84 -2.06 -15.67
C GLY A 706 -18.65 -0.78 -15.47
N ARG A 707 -19.53 -0.75 -14.46
CA ARG A 707 -20.47 0.35 -14.22
C ARG A 707 -20.16 1.10 -12.95
N VAL A 708 -20.54 2.38 -12.93
CA VAL A 708 -20.56 3.22 -11.72
C VAL A 708 -21.97 3.73 -11.51
N TYR A 709 -22.43 3.69 -10.25
CA TYR A 709 -23.74 4.15 -9.83
C TYR A 709 -23.61 5.23 -8.78
N ARG A 710 -24.57 6.17 -8.75
CA ARG A 710 -24.69 7.26 -7.78
C ARG A 710 -25.99 7.11 -7.00
N LEU A 711 -25.92 6.98 -5.68
CA LEU A 711 -27.08 6.81 -4.79
C LEU A 711 -27.16 7.97 -3.82
N ALA A 712 -28.08 8.90 -4.06
CA ALA A 712 -28.32 10.03 -3.18
C ALA A 712 -29.15 9.62 -1.94
N ALA A 713 -28.83 10.20 -0.78
CA ALA A 713 -29.45 9.86 0.51
C ALA A 713 -29.38 8.36 0.85
N ALA A 714 -28.23 7.74 0.58
CA ALA A 714 -27.96 6.32 0.82
C ALA A 714 -28.23 5.90 2.28
N ASP A 715 -28.05 6.83 3.22
CA ASP A 715 -28.32 6.67 4.65
C ASP A 715 -29.78 6.31 4.98
N THR A 716 -30.74 6.74 4.14
CA THR A 716 -32.19 6.68 4.42
C THR A 716 -33.02 6.08 3.28
N VAL A 717 -32.46 5.96 2.08
CA VAL A 717 -33.12 5.37 0.90
C VAL A 717 -33.64 3.95 1.18
N GLN A 718 -34.74 3.56 0.53
CA GLN A 718 -35.44 2.30 0.82
C GLN A 718 -35.37 1.29 -0.34
N SER A 719 -34.69 1.65 -1.44
CA SER A 719 -34.35 0.75 -2.55
C SER A 719 -33.13 1.28 -3.30
N ALA A 720 -32.17 0.41 -3.66
CA ALA A 720 -31.09 0.81 -4.54
C ALA A 720 -31.51 0.90 -6.02
N ALA A 721 -32.79 0.63 -6.35
CA ALA A 721 -33.38 1.02 -7.64
C ALA A 721 -33.56 2.55 -7.79
N ASP A 722 -33.37 3.31 -6.70
CA ASP A 722 -33.27 4.77 -6.71
C ASP A 722 -31.82 5.27 -6.98
N ALA A 723 -30.88 4.37 -7.32
CA ALA A 723 -29.53 4.74 -7.77
C ALA A 723 -29.52 5.10 -9.27
N ASP A 724 -28.91 6.23 -9.60
CA ASP A 724 -28.65 6.63 -10.99
C ASP A 724 -27.47 5.80 -11.56
N ASP A 725 -27.66 5.20 -12.73
CA ASP A 725 -26.57 4.58 -13.51
C ASP A 725 -25.82 5.70 -14.25
N VAL A 726 -24.63 6.04 -13.76
CA VAL A 726 -23.79 7.14 -14.25
C VAL A 726 -22.64 6.62 -15.13
N THR A 727 -22.77 5.41 -15.67
CA THR A 727 -21.76 4.77 -16.54
C THR A 727 -21.62 5.48 -17.89
N ASP A 728 -20.43 5.99 -18.20
CA ASP A 728 -20.16 6.54 -19.54
C ASP A 728 -20.02 5.43 -20.61
N ALA A 729 -20.35 5.75 -21.86
CA ALA A 729 -20.09 4.87 -23.00
C ALA A 729 -18.59 4.68 -23.31
N ALA A 730 -17.72 5.52 -22.75
CA ALA A 730 -16.27 5.41 -22.81
C ALA A 730 -15.67 4.46 -21.76
N PHE A 731 -16.40 4.09 -20.70
CA PHE A 731 -15.88 3.18 -19.67
C PHE A 731 -15.62 1.78 -20.25
N PRO A 732 -14.54 1.09 -19.85
CA PRO A 732 -14.12 -0.15 -20.49
C PRO A 732 -15.12 -1.31 -20.34
N THR A 733 -15.45 -1.93 -21.47
CA THR A 733 -16.19 -3.19 -21.53
C THR A 733 -15.40 -4.28 -20.79
N GLY A 734 -16.02 -4.96 -19.82
CA GLY A 734 -15.40 -6.01 -19.00
C GLY A 734 -14.44 -5.51 -17.92
N GLY A 735 -14.31 -4.19 -17.76
CA GLY A 735 -13.45 -3.53 -16.77
C GLY A 735 -13.92 -3.73 -15.32
N TYR A 736 -12.95 -3.81 -14.42
CA TYR A 736 -13.08 -3.90 -12.98
C TYR A 736 -12.79 -2.51 -12.39
N VAL A 737 -13.84 -1.83 -11.90
CA VAL A 737 -13.65 -0.62 -11.09
C VAL A 737 -12.97 -1.04 -9.80
N SER A 738 -11.69 -0.68 -9.62
CA SER A 738 -10.94 -1.05 -8.42
C SER A 738 -11.13 -0.08 -7.27
N ASP A 739 -11.33 1.19 -7.60
CA ASP A 739 -11.43 2.27 -6.61
C ASP A 739 -12.22 3.47 -7.15
N ILE A 740 -12.77 4.26 -6.23
CA ILE A 740 -13.51 5.50 -6.48
C ILE A 740 -13.12 6.49 -5.39
N ALA A 741 -12.80 7.72 -5.76
CA ALA A 741 -12.60 8.82 -4.81
C ALA A 741 -13.52 10.00 -5.15
N VAL A 742 -14.36 10.38 -4.21
CA VAL A 742 -15.23 11.57 -4.19
C VAL A 742 -14.43 12.71 -3.55
N ASP A 743 -14.51 13.93 -4.08
CA ASP A 743 -13.90 15.06 -3.40
C ASP A 743 -14.69 15.35 -2.11
N PRO A 744 -14.08 15.29 -0.90
CA PRO A 744 -14.83 15.47 0.35
C PRO A 744 -15.47 16.86 0.47
N ALA A 745 -14.98 17.85 -0.30
CA ALA A 745 -15.58 19.18 -0.40
C ALA A 745 -16.68 19.30 -1.48
N ASP A 746 -16.78 18.36 -2.44
CA ASP A 746 -17.73 18.44 -3.56
C ASP A 746 -18.16 17.04 -4.06
N SER A 747 -19.38 16.63 -3.70
CA SER A 747 -19.96 15.33 -4.04
C SER A 747 -20.16 15.08 -5.53
N ASP A 748 -20.09 16.11 -6.38
CA ASP A 748 -20.26 15.99 -7.83
C ASP A 748 -18.90 15.87 -8.56
N ARG A 749 -17.78 16.00 -7.82
CA ARG A 749 -16.41 15.79 -8.33
C ARG A 749 -15.90 14.42 -7.88
N VAL A 750 -15.73 13.50 -8.83
CA VAL A 750 -15.38 12.09 -8.57
C VAL A 750 -14.35 11.57 -9.56
N LEU A 751 -13.34 10.86 -9.06
CA LEU A 751 -12.31 10.14 -9.81
C LEU A 751 -12.56 8.63 -9.69
N VAL A 752 -12.51 7.91 -10.81
CA VAL A 752 -12.78 6.46 -10.90
C VAL A 752 -11.58 5.74 -11.51
N ALA A 753 -11.15 4.64 -10.88
CA ALA A 753 -10.07 3.78 -11.33
C ALA A 753 -10.60 2.44 -11.89
N PHE A 754 -10.12 2.06 -13.08
CA PHE A 754 -10.19 0.70 -13.62
C PHE A 754 -8.80 0.06 -13.58
N SER A 755 -8.71 -1.17 -13.09
CA SER A 755 -7.42 -1.79 -12.76
C SER A 755 -6.83 -2.70 -13.84
N ASN A 756 -7.62 -3.02 -14.86
CA ASN A 756 -7.24 -3.92 -15.94
C ASN A 756 -6.14 -3.35 -16.83
N TYR A 757 -5.35 -4.22 -17.46
CA TYR A 757 -4.44 -3.80 -18.52
C TYR A 757 -5.17 -3.61 -19.87
N ASN A 758 -4.54 -2.87 -20.77
CA ASN A 758 -5.01 -2.57 -22.14
C ASN A 758 -6.35 -1.78 -22.22
N VAL A 759 -6.80 -1.15 -21.13
CA VAL A 759 -7.95 -0.24 -21.11
C VAL A 759 -7.51 1.19 -20.78
N THR A 760 -8.39 2.17 -20.95
CA THR A 760 -8.25 3.48 -20.30
C THR A 760 -8.71 3.35 -18.85
N SER A 761 -7.87 3.77 -17.93
CA SER A 761 -7.94 3.39 -16.51
C SER A 761 -8.47 4.49 -15.58
N LEU A 762 -8.46 5.75 -15.98
CA LEU A 762 -8.77 6.89 -15.10
C LEU A 762 -9.78 7.85 -15.73
N PHE A 763 -10.92 8.04 -15.06
CA PHE A 763 -11.98 8.95 -15.49
C PHE A 763 -12.41 9.89 -14.36
N PHE A 764 -12.62 11.16 -14.69
CA PHE A 764 -13.05 12.21 -13.75
C PHE A 764 -14.35 12.88 -14.21
N THR A 765 -15.21 13.25 -13.27
CA THR A 765 -16.42 14.05 -13.48
C THR A 765 -16.41 15.32 -12.61
N GLU A 766 -17.11 16.37 -13.06
CA GLU A 766 -17.37 17.62 -12.31
C GLU A 766 -18.88 17.89 -12.15
N ASP A 767 -19.73 16.91 -12.49
CA ASP A 767 -21.18 17.09 -12.56
C ASP A 767 -21.98 15.88 -12.02
N GLY A 768 -21.36 15.09 -11.14
CA GLY A 768 -21.98 13.91 -10.52
C GLY A 768 -22.13 12.72 -11.47
N GLY A 769 -21.30 12.65 -12.51
CA GLY A 769 -21.29 11.58 -13.49
C GLY A 769 -22.30 11.75 -14.63
N GLN A 770 -22.79 12.97 -14.88
CA GLN A 770 -23.56 13.27 -16.10
C GLN A 770 -22.64 13.37 -17.33
N THR A 771 -21.38 13.77 -17.14
CA THR A 771 -20.30 13.67 -18.11
C THR A 771 -18.99 13.22 -17.45
N TRP A 772 -18.21 12.42 -18.18
CA TRP A 772 -16.92 11.91 -17.75
C TRP A 772 -15.80 12.31 -18.72
N THR A 773 -14.62 12.55 -18.17
CA THR A 773 -13.40 12.90 -18.89
C THR A 773 -12.33 11.85 -18.59
N ASP A 774 -11.77 11.21 -19.62
CA ASP A 774 -10.51 10.47 -19.52
C ASP A 774 -9.41 11.42 -19.03
N VAL A 775 -8.75 11.07 -17.92
CA VAL A 775 -7.63 11.84 -17.32
C VAL A 775 -6.36 11.01 -17.14
N GLU A 776 -6.28 9.84 -17.78
CA GLU A 776 -5.16 8.90 -17.69
C GLU A 776 -3.86 9.51 -18.23
N GLY A 777 -3.96 10.27 -19.33
CA GLY A 777 -2.89 11.12 -19.84
C GLY A 777 -1.57 10.37 -20.08
N ASN A 778 -0.49 10.79 -19.42
CA ASN A 778 0.82 10.14 -19.56
C ASN A 778 0.94 8.76 -18.88
N LEU A 779 -0.07 8.26 -18.16
CA LEU A 779 -0.07 6.87 -17.65
C LEU A 779 -0.55 5.85 -18.68
N ALA A 780 -1.22 6.28 -19.76
CA ALA A 780 -1.88 5.42 -20.75
C ALA A 780 -0.95 4.47 -21.54
N GLY A 781 0.37 4.52 -21.32
CA GLY A 781 1.34 3.62 -21.93
C GLY A 781 1.63 3.88 -23.41
N THR A 782 2.23 2.87 -24.05
CA THR A 782 2.33 2.78 -25.51
C THR A 782 2.03 1.35 -25.96
N SER A 783 1.20 1.18 -26.99
CA SER A 783 0.96 -0.15 -27.55
C SER A 783 2.19 -0.65 -28.33
N LEU A 784 2.69 -1.82 -27.94
CA LEU A 784 3.78 -2.53 -28.61
C LEU A 784 3.26 -3.50 -29.69
N GLY A 785 1.93 -3.52 -29.91
CA GLY A 785 1.25 -4.52 -30.74
C GLY A 785 1.01 -5.84 -29.99
N GLY A 786 0.50 -6.85 -30.69
CA GLY A 786 0.32 -8.21 -30.13
C GLY A 786 -0.69 -8.37 -28.98
N GLY A 787 -1.40 -7.31 -28.59
CA GLY A 787 -2.22 -7.29 -27.37
C GLY A 787 -1.44 -6.85 -26.13
N LEU A 788 -0.40 -6.02 -26.28
CA LEU A 788 0.37 -5.44 -25.18
C LEU A 788 0.39 -3.90 -25.29
N ASN A 789 -0.05 -3.24 -24.22
CA ASN A 789 0.23 -1.85 -23.88
C ASN A 789 1.24 -1.81 -22.71
N THR A 790 2.06 -0.77 -22.58
CA THR A 790 2.99 -0.60 -21.45
C THR A 790 2.41 0.15 -20.25
N GLY A 791 1.14 0.56 -20.31
CA GLY A 791 0.48 1.28 -19.21
C GLY A 791 0.37 0.41 -17.95
N PRO A 792 0.67 0.95 -16.76
CA PRO A 792 0.62 0.19 -15.51
C PRO A 792 -0.81 -0.10 -15.07
N SER A 793 -1.02 -1.15 -14.29
CA SER A 793 -2.29 -1.35 -13.59
C SER A 793 -2.47 -0.26 -12.54
N ILE A 794 -3.53 0.52 -12.68
CA ILE A 794 -4.01 1.45 -11.65
C ILE A 794 -4.68 0.63 -10.54
N ARG A 795 -4.44 0.98 -9.28
CA ARG A 795 -5.00 0.27 -8.12
C ARG A 795 -6.03 1.11 -7.41
N SER A 796 -5.56 2.23 -6.88
CA SER A 796 -6.31 3.13 -6.00
C SER A 796 -6.16 4.58 -6.45
N VAL A 797 -7.12 5.43 -6.10
CA VAL A 797 -7.17 6.86 -6.36
C VAL A 797 -7.54 7.61 -5.08
N ALA A 798 -7.00 8.82 -4.91
CA ALA A 798 -7.40 9.70 -3.81
C ALA A 798 -7.46 11.17 -4.24
N ILE A 799 -8.42 11.92 -3.68
CA ILE A 799 -8.59 13.36 -3.93
C ILE A 799 -8.28 14.13 -2.65
N LEU A 800 -7.22 14.94 -2.67
CA LEU A 800 -6.85 15.82 -1.58
C LEU A 800 -7.17 17.28 -1.94
N PRO A 801 -8.36 17.81 -1.60
CA PRO A 801 -8.64 19.24 -1.72
C PRO A 801 -7.82 20.02 -0.70
N GLN A 802 -7.15 21.07 -1.15
CA GLN A 802 -6.30 21.96 -0.36
C GLN A 802 -6.81 23.41 -0.55
N PRO A 803 -7.99 23.75 0.02
CA PRO A 803 -8.69 25.00 -0.29
C PRO A 803 -7.87 26.26 0.05
N GLU A 804 -7.07 26.21 1.12
CA GLU A 804 -6.16 27.29 1.53
C GLU A 804 -5.03 27.56 0.50
N LEU A 805 -4.66 26.56 -0.30
CA LEU A 805 -3.75 26.72 -1.46
C LEU A 805 -4.50 27.03 -2.77
N SER A 806 -5.84 27.01 -2.76
CA SER A 806 -6.68 27.04 -3.97
C SER A 806 -6.34 25.93 -4.98
N GLN A 807 -6.01 24.74 -4.48
CA GLN A 807 -5.55 23.58 -5.24
C GLN A 807 -6.32 22.31 -4.84
N THR A 808 -6.50 21.37 -5.76
CA THR A 808 -6.77 19.96 -5.44
C THR A 808 -5.58 19.16 -5.95
N THR A 809 -5.08 18.22 -5.14
CA THR A 809 -4.04 17.26 -5.56
C THR A 809 -4.67 15.89 -5.64
N PHE A 810 -4.51 15.23 -6.79
CA PHE A 810 -4.99 13.88 -7.06
C PHE A 810 -3.81 12.92 -6.92
N TYR A 811 -4.03 11.78 -6.27
CA TYR A 811 -3.05 10.71 -6.12
C TYR A 811 -3.56 9.42 -6.76
N VAL A 812 -2.62 8.60 -7.25
CA VAL A 812 -2.90 7.34 -7.94
C VAL A 812 -1.90 6.29 -7.46
N GLY A 813 -2.39 5.27 -6.78
CA GLY A 813 -1.65 4.04 -6.48
C GLY A 813 -1.59 3.16 -7.72
N THR A 814 -0.40 2.69 -8.09
CA THR A 814 -0.20 1.82 -9.26
C THR A 814 0.67 0.61 -8.93
N SER A 815 0.64 -0.37 -9.82
CA SER A 815 1.63 -1.44 -9.91
C SER A 815 3.10 -0.98 -9.93
N VAL A 816 3.41 0.26 -10.34
CA VAL A 816 4.77 0.79 -10.52
C VAL A 816 5.07 2.02 -9.64
N GLY A 817 4.38 2.15 -8.51
CA GLY A 817 4.59 3.19 -7.50
C GLY A 817 3.40 4.14 -7.34
N LEU A 818 3.61 5.19 -6.54
CA LEU A 818 2.65 6.27 -6.32
C LEU A 818 2.88 7.40 -7.33
N TYR A 819 1.79 7.98 -7.85
CA TYR A 819 1.84 9.12 -8.75
C TYR A 819 0.90 10.23 -8.28
N SER A 820 1.24 11.49 -8.53
CA SER A 820 0.44 12.67 -8.19
C SER A 820 0.25 13.63 -9.37
N THR A 821 -0.81 14.44 -9.33
CA THR A 821 -0.96 15.65 -10.16
C THR A 821 -1.87 16.67 -9.49
N SER A 822 -1.67 17.96 -9.79
CA SER A 822 -2.54 19.06 -9.33
C SER A 822 -3.35 19.71 -10.46
N SER A 823 -3.34 19.13 -11.67
CA SER A 823 -4.11 19.61 -12.81
C SER A 823 -4.49 18.48 -13.76
N LEU A 824 -5.77 18.11 -13.72
CA LEU A 824 -6.35 17.23 -14.73
C LEU A 824 -6.56 18.02 -16.04
N SER A 825 -6.09 17.46 -17.16
CA SER A 825 -6.08 18.11 -18.48
C SER A 825 -6.56 17.12 -19.57
N GLY A 826 -7.57 16.32 -19.23
CA GLY A 826 -8.05 15.22 -20.08
C GLY A 826 -6.96 14.19 -20.38
N GLY A 827 -7.00 13.57 -21.56
CA GLY A 827 -5.91 12.75 -22.11
C GLY A 827 -4.57 13.48 -22.36
N THR A 828 -4.35 14.67 -21.75
CA THR A 828 -3.05 15.34 -21.65
C THR A 828 -2.62 15.65 -20.21
N THR A 829 -3.30 15.10 -19.19
CA THR A 829 -2.85 15.12 -17.79
C THR A 829 -1.42 14.61 -17.65
N SER A 830 -0.64 15.25 -16.77
CA SER A 830 0.74 14.85 -16.44
C SER A 830 0.84 14.41 -14.99
N TRP A 831 0.87 13.11 -14.78
CA TRP A 831 1.17 12.43 -13.53
C TRP A 831 2.68 12.36 -13.30
N THR A 832 3.11 12.53 -12.05
CA THR A 832 4.53 12.54 -11.62
C THR A 832 4.75 11.51 -10.51
N GLN A 833 5.81 10.71 -10.59
CA GLN A 833 6.13 9.70 -9.58
C GLN A 833 6.50 10.36 -8.24
N GLU A 834 5.79 9.98 -7.20
CA GLU A 834 6.03 10.37 -5.81
C GLU A 834 7.06 9.46 -5.14
N GLY A 835 7.85 10.03 -4.22
CA GLY A 835 8.82 9.27 -3.41
C GLY A 835 9.75 8.31 -4.18
N PRO A 836 10.40 8.72 -5.29
CA PRO A 836 11.24 7.81 -6.09
C PRO A 836 12.47 7.26 -5.34
N ASN A 837 12.85 7.89 -4.22
CA ASN A 837 13.94 7.44 -3.33
C ASN A 837 13.45 6.71 -2.06
N SER A 838 12.16 6.43 -1.94
CA SER A 838 11.55 5.92 -0.70
C SER A 838 10.49 4.86 -0.96
N ILE A 839 9.50 5.15 -1.81
CA ILE A 839 8.46 4.21 -2.27
C ILE A 839 8.99 3.44 -3.48
N GLY A 840 9.57 4.14 -4.47
CA GLY A 840 10.11 3.53 -5.68
C GLY A 840 9.02 2.96 -6.60
N THR A 841 9.31 1.84 -7.26
CA THR A 841 8.41 1.18 -8.23
C THR A 841 7.76 -0.10 -7.69
N VAL A 842 7.56 -0.17 -6.37
CA VAL A 842 6.76 -1.21 -5.72
C VAL A 842 5.27 -1.07 -6.10
N VAL A 843 4.50 -2.14 -5.94
CA VAL A 843 3.04 -2.03 -6.10
C VAL A 843 2.50 -1.21 -4.91
N VAL A 844 1.76 -0.16 -5.22
CA VAL A 844 0.91 0.56 -4.28
C VAL A 844 -0.51 0.06 -4.52
N ASP A 845 -1.01 -0.81 -3.65
CA ASP A 845 -2.37 -1.35 -3.78
C ASP A 845 -3.43 -0.35 -3.30
N ASP A 846 -3.09 0.56 -2.37
CA ASP A 846 -4.05 1.49 -1.74
C ASP A 846 -3.44 2.85 -1.30
N VAL A 847 -4.25 3.91 -1.31
CA VAL A 847 -3.89 5.30 -0.96
C VAL A 847 -5.07 6.02 -0.26
N ASP A 848 -4.90 6.34 1.03
CA ASP A 848 -5.85 7.15 1.81
C ASP A 848 -5.37 8.62 1.91
N ALA A 849 -6.28 9.59 1.87
CA ALA A 849 -5.98 11.03 1.88
C ALA A 849 -6.93 11.84 2.77
N ARG A 850 -6.40 12.38 3.87
CA ARG A 850 -7.14 13.11 4.89
C ARG A 850 -7.03 14.63 4.68
N ALA A 851 -8.07 15.22 4.08
CA ALA A 851 -8.12 16.65 3.77
C ALA A 851 -7.92 17.58 5.00
N ALA A 852 -8.29 17.12 6.19
CA ALA A 852 -8.27 17.91 7.43
C ALA A 852 -6.86 18.32 7.92
N ASP A 853 -5.82 17.52 7.66
CA ASP A 853 -4.42 17.83 7.98
C ASP A 853 -3.47 17.70 6.76
N GLY A 854 -4.02 17.46 5.58
CA GLY A 854 -3.26 17.24 4.35
C GLY A 854 -2.53 15.88 4.32
N GLN A 855 -2.85 14.94 5.20
CA GLN A 855 -2.17 13.65 5.27
C GLN A 855 -2.47 12.79 4.05
N ILE A 856 -1.45 12.06 3.58
CA ILE A 856 -1.57 10.99 2.61
C ILE A 856 -0.90 9.75 3.22
N LEU A 857 -1.62 8.63 3.21
CA LEU A 857 -1.21 7.32 3.72
C LEU A 857 -1.17 6.33 2.55
N VAL A 858 -0.13 5.50 2.48
CA VAL A 858 0.18 4.72 1.27
C VAL A 858 0.46 3.27 1.65
N GLY A 859 -0.43 2.36 1.25
CA GLY A 859 -0.29 0.92 1.44
C GLY A 859 0.52 0.29 0.30
N THR A 860 1.68 -0.28 0.62
CA THR A 860 2.55 -0.90 -0.41
C THR A 860 2.68 -2.41 -0.25
N HIS A 861 2.78 -3.09 -1.38
CA HIS A 861 3.02 -4.53 -1.44
C HIS A 861 4.51 -4.81 -1.20
N ALA A 862 4.83 -5.42 -0.05
CA ALA A 862 6.17 -5.83 0.38
C ALA A 862 7.18 -4.70 0.67
N ASN A 863 6.70 -3.47 0.93
CA ASN A 863 7.53 -2.37 1.41
C ASN A 863 6.87 -1.59 2.57
N GLY A 864 5.82 -2.14 3.20
CA GLY A 864 5.14 -1.52 4.35
C GLY A 864 4.29 -0.28 4.03
N VAL A 865 4.03 0.55 5.03
CA VAL A 865 3.23 1.78 4.93
C VAL A 865 4.12 3.03 4.95
N TYR A 866 3.77 4.01 4.12
CA TYR A 866 4.35 5.36 4.14
C TYR A 866 3.28 6.41 4.45
N SER A 867 3.67 7.54 5.03
CA SER A 867 2.83 8.74 5.07
C SER A 867 3.62 10.02 4.85
N SER A 868 2.96 11.00 4.25
CA SER A 868 3.38 12.40 4.20
C SER A 868 2.21 13.29 4.61
N SER A 869 2.46 14.57 4.87
CA SER A 869 1.43 15.61 4.92
C SER A 869 1.77 16.66 3.88
N ALA A 870 0.85 16.96 2.97
CA ALA A 870 0.95 18.11 2.10
C ALA A 870 0.84 19.39 2.96
N PRO A 871 1.65 20.43 2.71
CA PRO A 871 1.70 21.60 3.58
C PRO A 871 0.37 22.37 3.54
N LEU A 872 -0.39 22.29 4.64
CA LEU A 872 -1.44 23.26 4.92
C LEU A 872 -0.79 24.57 5.44
N PRO A 873 -1.29 25.76 5.04
CA PRO A 873 -0.86 27.03 5.61
C PRO A 873 -1.10 27.15 7.12
N VAL A 874 -0.51 28.16 7.75
CA VAL A 874 -0.80 28.52 9.16
C VAL A 874 -2.30 28.71 9.36
N GLU A 875 -2.90 27.89 10.23
CA GLU A 875 -4.26 28.13 10.69
C GLU A 875 -4.25 29.32 11.69
N LEU A 876 -4.89 30.40 11.27
CA LEU A 876 -4.90 31.69 11.95
C LEU A 876 -6.12 31.82 12.88
N ALA A 877 -5.95 31.40 14.14
CA ALA A 877 -6.97 31.53 15.18
C ALA A 877 -7.55 32.96 15.29
N GLU A 878 -6.69 34.00 15.24
CA GLU A 878 -7.14 35.39 15.24
C GLU A 878 -6.13 36.33 14.57
N PHE A 879 -6.62 37.41 13.95
CA PHE A 879 -5.84 38.62 13.65
C PHE A 879 -6.71 39.85 13.94
N THR A 880 -6.23 40.75 14.80
CA THR A 880 -6.91 41.99 15.20
C THR A 880 -6.04 43.22 14.94
N ALA A 881 -6.70 44.38 14.87
CA ALA A 881 -6.06 45.69 14.82
C ALA A 881 -6.83 46.64 15.74
N THR A 882 -6.22 47.04 16.86
CA THR A 882 -6.84 47.88 17.89
C THR A 882 -6.24 49.28 17.87
N VAL A 883 -7.06 50.29 17.62
CA VAL A 883 -6.65 51.71 17.61
C VAL A 883 -6.52 52.24 19.06
N THR A 884 -5.48 53.01 19.33
CA THR A 884 -5.35 53.82 20.56
C THR A 884 -4.74 55.17 20.20
N ASP A 885 -5.53 56.24 20.32
CA ASP A 885 -5.20 57.59 19.80
C ASP A 885 -4.82 57.56 18.30
N GLN A 886 -3.53 57.68 17.99
CA GLN A 886 -2.95 57.62 16.63
C GLN A 886 -1.98 56.44 16.45
N ASP A 887 -2.02 55.48 17.35
CA ASP A 887 -1.29 54.23 17.29
C ASP A 887 -2.27 53.07 17.00
N VAL A 888 -1.76 52.00 16.40
CA VAL A 888 -2.49 50.74 16.17
C VAL A 888 -1.67 49.59 16.73
N GLU A 889 -2.24 48.83 17.66
CA GLU A 889 -1.70 47.55 18.10
C GLU A 889 -2.34 46.43 17.28
N LEU A 890 -1.51 45.74 16.50
CA LEU A 890 -1.84 44.52 15.79
C LEU A 890 -1.55 43.33 16.71
N THR A 891 -2.48 42.38 16.82
CA THR A 891 -2.25 41.09 17.49
C THR A 891 -2.70 39.97 16.57
N TRP A 892 -1.98 38.85 16.58
CA TRP A 892 -2.44 37.64 15.92
C TRP A 892 -2.04 36.39 16.71
N GLN A 893 -2.84 35.35 16.56
CA GLN A 893 -2.61 34.04 17.17
C GLN A 893 -2.76 32.97 16.09
N THR A 894 -1.86 31.99 16.12
CA THR A 894 -1.90 30.76 15.32
C THR A 894 -2.36 29.61 16.19
N THR A 895 -3.00 28.59 15.62
CA THR A 895 -3.19 27.28 16.28
C THR A 895 -1.97 26.39 16.05
N SER A 896 -1.43 26.42 14.84
CA SER A 896 -0.22 25.70 14.39
C SER A 896 0.56 26.54 13.37
N GLU A 897 1.83 26.17 13.16
CA GLU A 897 2.69 26.73 12.12
C GLU A 897 3.46 25.63 11.40
N THR A 898 3.62 25.76 10.09
CA THR A 898 4.40 24.83 9.24
C THR A 898 5.36 25.66 8.40
N ASN A 899 6.66 25.35 8.48
CA ASN A 899 7.75 25.97 7.72
C ASN A 899 7.85 27.52 7.81
N ASN A 900 7.16 28.16 8.75
CA ASN A 900 7.04 29.62 8.85
C ASN A 900 8.36 30.29 9.27
N ALA A 901 9.00 31.01 8.35
CA ALA A 901 10.21 31.77 8.63
C ALA A 901 9.89 33.12 9.29
N TYR A 902 8.89 33.84 8.78
CA TYR A 902 8.44 35.11 9.35
C TYR A 902 7.07 35.56 8.85
N PHE A 903 6.33 36.23 9.73
CA PHE A 903 5.20 37.06 9.34
C PHE A 903 5.66 38.40 8.77
N GLN A 904 5.25 38.75 7.56
CA GLN A 904 5.34 40.10 7.00
C GLN A 904 4.09 40.91 7.38
N ILE A 905 4.31 42.17 7.74
CA ILE A 905 3.24 43.16 7.95
C ILE A 905 3.40 44.24 6.89
N ASP A 906 2.35 44.46 6.09
CA ASP A 906 2.24 45.57 5.15
C ASP A 906 1.18 46.58 5.63
N HIS A 907 1.32 47.83 5.20
CA HIS A 907 0.41 48.93 5.51
C HIS A 907 0.06 49.78 4.28
N ARG A 908 -1.17 50.29 4.23
CA ARG A 908 -1.56 51.46 3.40
C ARG A 908 -2.49 52.41 4.16
N ALA A 909 -2.47 53.69 3.80
CA ALA A 909 -3.43 54.69 4.26
C ALA A 909 -4.33 55.12 3.08
N GLY A 910 -5.65 54.95 3.23
CA GLY A 910 -6.60 55.07 2.13
C GLY A 910 -6.24 54.23 0.90
N ASP A 911 -6.52 54.76 -0.29
CA ASP A 911 -6.29 54.09 -1.59
C ASP A 911 -4.80 53.98 -2.01
N ALA A 912 -3.85 54.17 -1.10
CA ALA A 912 -2.43 54.02 -1.38
C ALA A 912 -2.06 52.55 -1.68
N PRO A 913 -1.00 52.28 -2.48
CA PRO A 913 -0.45 50.92 -2.59
C PRO A 913 0.11 50.46 -1.24
N PHE A 914 -0.06 49.17 -0.92
CA PHE A 914 0.57 48.54 0.24
C PHE A 914 2.09 48.69 0.20
N GLN A 915 2.69 48.99 1.35
CA GLN A 915 4.13 49.02 1.56
C GLN A 915 4.52 48.14 2.75
N LYS A 916 5.64 47.42 2.63
CA LYS A 916 6.17 46.57 3.69
C LYS A 916 6.57 47.42 4.90
N LEU A 917 5.91 47.17 6.03
CA LEU A 917 6.08 47.90 7.28
C LEU A 917 7.02 47.14 8.24
N HIS A 918 6.84 45.83 8.40
CA HIS A 918 7.62 45.03 9.34
C HIS A 918 7.76 43.55 8.95
N THR A 919 8.61 42.83 9.69
CA THR A 919 8.71 41.36 9.68
C THR A 919 8.96 40.84 11.09
N THR A 920 8.09 39.94 11.56
CA THR A 920 8.20 39.26 12.86
C THR A 920 8.58 37.79 12.63
N PRO A 921 9.67 37.26 13.20
CA PRO A 921 10.04 35.85 13.03
C PRO A 921 8.92 34.88 13.45
N GLY A 922 8.74 33.80 12.68
CA GLY A 922 7.82 32.70 12.99
C GLY A 922 8.43 31.68 13.95
N ALA A 923 7.67 30.65 14.31
CA ALA A 923 8.15 29.52 15.11
C ALA A 923 8.80 28.39 14.27
N GLY A 924 8.79 28.49 12.93
CA GLY A 924 9.19 27.41 12.03
C GLY A 924 8.04 26.43 11.84
N THR A 925 8.23 25.19 12.29
CA THR A 925 7.17 24.17 12.34
C THR A 925 6.85 23.87 13.80
N SER A 926 5.61 24.10 14.22
CA SER A 926 5.14 23.95 15.61
C SER A 926 3.64 23.65 15.65
N SER A 927 3.24 22.64 16.42
CA SER A 927 1.84 22.34 16.74
C SER A 927 1.32 23.10 17.98
N ASP A 928 2.15 23.94 18.60
CA ASP A 928 1.76 24.74 19.77
C ASP A 928 1.22 26.12 19.31
N PRO A 929 0.06 26.58 19.82
CA PRO A 929 -0.48 27.89 19.47
C PRO A 929 0.45 29.07 19.81
N GLN A 930 0.88 29.84 18.82
CA GLN A 930 1.78 30.98 19.00
C GLN A 930 1.02 32.31 19.03
N SER A 931 1.50 33.28 19.81
CA SER A 931 0.85 34.59 20.01
C SER A 931 1.80 35.74 19.77
N TYR A 932 1.42 36.65 18.87
CA TYR A 932 2.25 37.74 18.36
C TYR A 932 1.58 39.10 18.51
N ARG A 933 2.42 40.15 18.53
CA ARG A 933 1.97 41.55 18.55
C ARG A 933 2.94 42.47 17.83
N TYR A 934 2.41 43.53 17.22
CA TYR A 934 3.19 44.63 16.66
C TYR A 934 2.47 45.96 16.84
N ARG A 935 3.18 47.03 17.21
CA ARG A 935 2.59 48.37 17.40
C ARG A 935 3.11 49.33 16.34
N VAL A 936 2.17 49.97 15.65
CA VAL A 936 2.40 51.05 14.70
C VAL A 936 2.07 52.38 15.38
N THR A 937 2.90 53.42 15.18
CA THR A 937 2.71 54.72 15.85
C THR A 937 2.61 55.89 14.88
N ASP A 938 2.17 57.04 15.39
CA ASP A 938 2.18 58.34 14.69
C ASP A 938 1.39 58.37 13.36
N LEU A 939 0.32 57.56 13.27
CA LEU A 939 -0.50 57.44 12.07
C LEU A 939 -1.32 58.72 11.80
N GLY A 940 -1.56 59.00 10.52
CA GLY A 940 -2.52 60.02 10.10
C GLY A 940 -3.96 59.64 10.51
N ALA A 941 -4.88 60.61 10.47
CA ALA A 941 -6.29 60.31 10.68
C ALA A 941 -6.98 59.90 9.37
N GLY A 942 -7.89 58.93 9.46
CA GLY A 942 -8.60 58.28 8.34
C GLY A 942 -8.42 56.75 8.33
N SER A 943 -8.89 56.11 7.27
CA SER A 943 -8.80 54.65 7.07
C SER A 943 -7.38 54.16 6.81
N HIS A 944 -6.93 53.17 7.59
CA HIS A 944 -5.64 52.50 7.47
C HIS A 944 -5.87 50.98 7.36
N ASP A 945 -5.27 50.34 6.34
CA ASP A 945 -5.32 48.88 6.18
C ASP A 945 -3.98 48.27 6.53
N PHE A 946 -4.02 47.19 7.31
CA PHE A 946 -2.89 46.36 7.66
C PHE A 946 -3.08 44.95 7.12
N ARG A 947 -2.07 44.43 6.44
CA ARG A 947 -2.05 43.06 5.90
C ARG A 947 -0.97 42.26 6.59
N LEU A 948 -1.35 41.12 7.13
CA LEU A 948 -0.47 40.07 7.67
C LEU A 948 -0.28 39.01 6.60
N GLN A 949 0.97 38.56 6.39
CA GLN A 949 1.29 37.45 5.50
C GLN A 949 2.29 36.51 6.19
N GLN A 950 2.09 35.19 6.10
CA GLN A 950 3.13 34.20 6.42
C GLN A 950 4.14 34.17 5.27
N VAL A 951 5.42 33.99 5.58
CA VAL A 951 6.47 33.72 4.59
C VAL A 951 7.35 32.58 5.10
N ASP A 952 7.50 31.54 4.29
CA ASP A 952 8.14 30.28 4.70
C ASP A 952 9.64 30.25 4.42
N VAL A 953 10.31 29.20 4.89
CA VAL A 953 11.77 29.00 4.75
C VAL A 953 12.22 28.94 3.28
N ASP A 954 11.35 28.50 2.37
CA ASP A 954 11.58 28.51 0.91
C ASP A 954 11.28 29.88 0.23
N GLY A 955 10.59 30.77 0.93
CA GLY A 955 10.11 32.06 0.42
C GLY A 955 8.71 32.05 -0.17
N SER A 956 7.96 30.94 -0.08
CA SER A 956 6.53 30.89 -0.39
C SER A 956 5.70 31.73 0.60
N VAL A 957 4.46 32.06 0.24
CA VAL A 957 3.62 33.04 0.97
C VAL A 957 2.22 32.47 1.14
N ASN A 958 2.02 31.73 2.23
CA ASN A 958 0.91 30.78 2.36
C ASN A 958 -0.30 31.33 3.12
N LEU A 959 -0.17 32.48 3.79
CA LEU A 959 -1.27 33.20 4.46
C LEU A 959 -1.36 34.65 4.00
N ASN A 960 -2.58 35.20 3.96
CA ASN A 960 -2.84 36.60 3.59
C ASN A 960 -4.13 37.14 4.26
N ALA A 961 -4.00 37.74 5.44
CA ALA A 961 -5.13 38.31 6.19
C ALA A 961 -5.04 39.84 6.26
N THR A 962 -6.16 40.55 6.05
CA THR A 962 -6.22 42.03 6.07
C THR A 962 -7.21 42.55 7.12
N ARG A 963 -6.88 43.68 7.76
CA ARG A 963 -7.74 44.42 8.70
C ARG A 963 -7.69 45.92 8.43
N THR A 964 -8.87 46.53 8.37
CA THR A 964 -9.08 47.98 8.21
C THR A 964 -9.41 48.62 9.55
N VAL A 965 -8.82 49.78 9.84
CA VAL A 965 -9.11 50.58 11.03
C VAL A 965 -9.21 52.07 10.70
N GLU A 966 -10.09 52.79 11.39
CA GLU A 966 -10.21 54.25 11.30
C GLU A 966 -9.44 54.92 12.43
N VAL A 967 -8.35 55.62 12.09
CA VAL A 967 -7.54 56.39 13.03
C VAL A 967 -8.13 57.79 13.19
N THR A 968 -8.22 58.27 14.43
CA THR A 968 -8.79 59.61 14.73
C THR A 968 -7.72 60.58 15.19
N LEU A 969 -7.92 61.89 14.98
CA LEU A 969 -6.98 62.88 15.50
C LEU A 969 -6.93 62.87 17.04
N SER A 970 -5.73 62.85 17.62
CA SER A 970 -5.50 63.06 19.06
C SER A 970 -5.69 64.52 19.51
N GLN A 971 -5.80 65.46 18.56
CA GLN A 971 -5.94 66.90 18.79
C GLN A 971 -7.23 67.43 18.13
N PRO A 972 -7.93 68.42 18.70
CA PRO A 972 -9.20 68.93 18.16
C PRO A 972 -9.16 69.38 16.69
N PHE A 973 -7.99 69.78 16.20
CA PHE A 973 -7.71 70.05 14.79
C PHE A 973 -6.21 69.94 14.49
N VAL A 974 -5.88 69.74 13.22
CA VAL A 974 -4.53 69.91 12.66
C VAL A 974 -4.61 70.90 11.49
N LEU A 975 -3.77 71.94 11.50
CA LEU A 975 -3.69 72.96 10.45
C LEU A 975 -2.24 73.14 10.01
N THR A 976 -1.93 72.80 8.76
CA THR A 976 -0.58 72.99 8.21
C THR A 976 -0.21 74.46 8.04
N SER A 977 1.08 74.75 7.85
CA SER A 977 1.54 76.12 7.56
C SER A 977 1.29 76.48 6.09
N PRO A 978 1.02 77.76 5.75
CA PRO A 978 0.89 78.19 4.36
C PRO A 978 2.17 77.89 3.58
N ALA A 979 2.05 77.20 2.44
CA ALA A 979 3.14 76.88 1.53
C ALA A 979 2.75 77.13 0.06
N PRO A 980 3.57 77.83 -0.75
CA PRO A 980 4.75 78.61 -0.35
C PRO A 980 4.41 79.82 0.53
N ASN A 981 5.39 80.31 1.29
CA ASN A 981 5.29 81.51 2.12
C ASN A 981 6.71 82.11 2.24
N PRO A 982 7.03 83.23 1.57
CA PRO A 982 6.11 84.18 0.93
C PRO A 982 5.26 83.64 -0.23
N VAL A 983 4.10 84.27 -0.40
CA VAL A 983 3.06 83.95 -1.39
C VAL A 983 3.20 84.92 -2.56
N ALA A 984 3.52 84.40 -3.74
CA ALA A 984 3.62 85.20 -4.97
C ALA A 984 2.33 85.13 -5.82
N ASP A 985 1.81 83.92 -5.98
CA ASP A 985 0.59 83.59 -6.74
C ASP A 985 -0.46 83.03 -5.78
N LYS A 986 -0.24 81.80 -5.28
CA LYS A 986 -1.11 81.15 -4.29
C LYS A 986 -0.34 80.38 -3.22
N SER A 987 -1.01 80.09 -2.11
CA SER A 987 -0.46 79.34 -0.97
C SER A 987 -1.51 78.37 -0.42
N ARG A 988 -1.14 77.11 -0.24
CA ARG A 988 -2.02 76.08 0.31
C ARG A 988 -1.76 75.85 1.80
N MET A 989 -2.82 75.54 2.51
CA MET A 989 -2.84 74.87 3.81
C MET A 989 -3.83 73.71 3.71
N SER A 990 -3.72 72.73 4.60
CA SER A 990 -4.75 71.72 4.81
C SER A 990 -5.19 71.74 6.26
N LEU A 991 -6.50 71.59 6.48
CA LEU A 991 -7.14 71.57 7.79
C LEU A 991 -7.91 70.26 7.97
N THR A 992 -7.61 69.53 9.04
CA THR A 992 -8.39 68.38 9.50
C THR A 992 -8.94 68.70 10.89
N VAL A 993 -10.17 68.28 11.21
CA VAL A 993 -10.80 68.46 12.53
C VAL A 993 -11.15 67.11 13.16
N GLN A 994 -11.09 67.01 14.47
CA GLN A 994 -11.41 65.78 15.20
C GLN A 994 -12.91 65.43 15.13
N GLU A 995 -13.77 66.44 15.26
CA GLU A 995 -15.23 66.31 15.20
C GLU A 995 -15.81 67.14 14.05
N SER A 996 -16.87 66.62 13.41
CA SER A 996 -17.61 67.32 12.34
C SER A 996 -18.23 68.62 12.85
N GLN A 997 -17.79 69.75 12.29
CA GLN A 997 -18.14 71.08 12.80
C GLN A 997 -18.06 72.20 11.75
N PRO A 998 -18.82 73.30 11.91
CA PRO A 998 -18.70 74.47 11.08
C PRO A 998 -17.37 75.16 11.40
N VAL A 999 -16.57 75.41 10.37
CA VAL A 999 -15.31 76.13 10.46
C VAL A 999 -15.36 77.36 9.56
N LYS A 1000 -14.82 78.48 10.07
CA LYS A 1000 -14.61 79.71 9.30
C LYS A 1000 -13.12 79.95 9.13
N VAL A 1001 -12.69 80.13 7.88
CA VAL A 1001 -11.33 80.46 7.51
C VAL A 1001 -11.34 81.83 6.84
N HIS A 1002 -10.74 82.80 7.50
CA HIS A 1002 -10.79 84.21 7.12
C HIS A 1002 -9.38 84.80 7.12
N VAL A 1003 -9.06 85.55 6.06
CA VAL A 1003 -7.77 86.23 5.90
C VAL A 1003 -7.92 87.68 6.33
N TYR A 1004 -7.06 88.14 7.22
CA TYR A 1004 -7.05 89.50 7.75
C TYR A 1004 -5.74 90.22 7.39
N ASN A 1005 -5.81 91.52 7.11
CA ASN A 1005 -4.63 92.37 6.98
C ASN A 1005 -4.10 92.83 8.36
N THR A 1006 -2.98 93.56 8.39
CA THR A 1006 -2.38 94.11 9.62
C THR A 1006 -3.25 95.13 10.36
N LEU A 1007 -4.34 95.62 9.76
CA LEU A 1007 -5.32 96.51 10.39
C LEU A 1007 -6.54 95.74 10.96
N GLY A 1008 -6.53 94.40 10.92
CA GLY A 1008 -7.64 93.56 11.39
C GLY A 1008 -8.85 93.55 10.46
N GLN A 1009 -8.72 94.04 9.23
CA GLN A 1009 -9.80 94.01 8.23
C GLN A 1009 -9.79 92.66 7.50
N ARG A 1010 -10.94 91.98 7.40
CA ARG A 1010 -11.08 90.75 6.60
C ARG A 1010 -10.97 91.10 5.11
N VAL A 1011 -9.99 90.51 4.43
CA VAL A 1011 -9.72 90.72 2.99
C VAL A 1011 -10.17 89.56 2.12
N GLN A 1012 -10.26 88.34 2.66
CA GLN A 1012 -10.71 87.15 1.94
C GLN A 1012 -11.36 86.15 2.91
N THR A 1013 -12.27 85.32 2.41
CA THR A 1013 -12.72 84.08 3.06
C THR A 1013 -12.17 82.92 2.24
N LEU A 1014 -11.48 81.96 2.88
CA LEU A 1014 -10.99 80.76 2.20
C LEU A 1014 -12.00 79.60 2.32
N PHE A 1015 -12.75 79.56 3.42
CA PHE A 1015 -13.75 78.55 3.71
C PHE A 1015 -14.75 79.09 4.76
N ASP A 1016 -16.03 78.73 4.66
CA ASP A 1016 -17.09 79.02 5.64
C ASP A 1016 -18.19 77.97 5.46
N GLY A 1017 -18.16 76.89 6.26
CA GLY A 1017 -19.00 75.70 6.07
C GLY A 1017 -18.69 74.58 7.07
N GLU A 1018 -19.36 73.43 6.95
CA GLU A 1018 -19.06 72.24 7.76
C GLU A 1018 -17.83 71.50 7.25
N VAL A 1019 -16.87 71.23 8.14
CA VAL A 1019 -15.74 70.31 7.91
C VAL A 1019 -16.11 68.98 8.58
N ARG A 1020 -15.89 67.84 7.90
CA ARG A 1020 -16.14 66.51 8.44
C ARG A 1020 -14.99 66.06 9.35
N ALA A 1021 -15.32 65.29 10.39
CA ALA A 1021 -14.36 64.60 11.26
C ALA A 1021 -13.31 63.83 10.43
N ASN A 1022 -12.04 63.91 10.86
CA ASN A 1022 -10.86 63.24 10.28
C ASN A 1022 -10.62 63.47 8.78
N THR A 1023 -11.43 64.30 8.10
CA THR A 1023 -11.33 64.56 6.66
C THR A 1023 -10.52 65.84 6.41
N PRO A 1024 -9.40 65.79 5.68
CA PRO A 1024 -8.63 67.00 5.34
C PRO A 1024 -9.39 67.88 4.33
N VAL A 1025 -9.38 69.19 4.58
CA VAL A 1025 -9.92 70.22 3.68
C VAL A 1025 -8.79 71.15 3.24
N ASP A 1026 -8.61 71.24 1.92
CA ASP A 1026 -7.63 72.13 1.29
C ASP A 1026 -8.10 73.59 1.32
N LEU A 1027 -7.22 74.46 1.81
CA LEU A 1027 -7.46 75.90 1.99
C LEU A 1027 -6.44 76.67 1.13
N THR A 1028 -6.89 77.29 0.04
CA THR A 1028 -6.01 78.04 -0.86
C THR A 1028 -6.17 79.55 -0.67
N LEU A 1029 -5.08 80.22 -0.28
CA LEU A 1029 -4.92 81.66 -0.22
C LEU A 1029 -4.44 82.18 -1.59
N GLU A 1030 -5.16 83.11 -2.19
CA GLU A 1030 -4.89 83.66 -3.52
C GLU A 1030 -4.38 85.10 -3.41
N ALA A 1031 -3.22 85.42 -3.98
CA ALA A 1031 -2.60 86.74 -3.87
C ALA A 1031 -3.21 87.79 -4.82
N ASP A 1032 -4.01 87.38 -5.81
CA ASP A 1032 -4.46 88.19 -6.95
C ASP A 1032 -5.14 89.53 -6.60
N ASN A 1033 -5.77 89.64 -5.42
CA ASN A 1033 -6.39 90.88 -4.93
C ASN A 1033 -5.74 91.43 -3.63
N LEU A 1034 -4.56 90.91 -3.26
CA LEU A 1034 -3.80 91.30 -2.06
C LEU A 1034 -2.52 92.06 -2.43
N SER A 1035 -2.17 93.10 -1.67
CA SER A 1035 -0.93 93.86 -1.82
C SER A 1035 0.23 93.16 -1.12
N SER A 1036 1.47 93.45 -1.50
CA SER A 1036 2.66 92.91 -0.82
C SER A 1036 2.68 93.33 0.66
N GLY A 1037 2.72 92.37 1.59
CA GLY A 1037 2.51 92.61 3.02
C GLY A 1037 2.24 91.36 3.86
N ALA A 1038 2.03 91.56 5.17
CA ALA A 1038 1.71 90.47 6.11
C ALA A 1038 0.19 90.28 6.26
N TYR A 1039 -0.25 89.03 6.21
CA TYR A 1039 -1.64 88.61 6.36
C TYR A 1039 -1.78 87.50 7.38
N PHE A 1040 -2.95 87.42 8.01
CA PHE A 1040 -3.26 86.48 9.08
C PHE A 1040 -4.45 85.62 8.65
N VAL A 1041 -4.20 84.35 8.35
CA VAL A 1041 -5.23 83.35 8.10
C VAL A 1041 -5.70 82.84 9.46
N ARG A 1042 -6.89 83.29 9.89
CA ARG A 1042 -7.53 82.87 11.14
C ARG A 1042 -8.53 81.75 10.82
N VAL A 1043 -8.49 80.70 11.63
CA VAL A 1043 -9.39 79.54 11.54
C VAL A 1043 -10.16 79.44 12.85
N GLU A 1044 -11.48 79.35 12.77
CA GLU A 1044 -12.39 79.31 13.91
C GLU A 1044 -13.34 78.11 13.78
N GLY A 1045 -13.24 77.14 14.69
CA GLY A 1045 -14.19 76.04 14.84
C GLY A 1045 -15.09 76.21 16.08
N ARG A 1046 -15.83 75.17 16.47
CA ARG A 1046 -16.66 75.18 17.71
C ARG A 1046 -15.80 75.25 18.97
N SER A 1047 -14.69 74.50 19.00
CA SER A 1047 -13.84 74.30 20.18
C SER A 1047 -12.48 74.99 20.11
N PHE A 1048 -12.11 75.58 18.96
CA PHE A 1048 -10.78 76.12 18.73
C PHE A 1048 -10.78 77.43 17.92
N THR A 1049 -9.74 78.23 18.10
CA THR A 1049 -9.39 79.33 17.21
C THR A 1049 -7.88 79.39 17.08
N THR A 1050 -7.38 79.44 15.85
CA THR A 1050 -5.94 79.50 15.55
C THR A 1050 -5.66 80.54 14.48
N THR A 1051 -4.39 80.88 14.27
CA THR A 1051 -3.97 81.82 13.22
C THR A 1051 -2.60 81.45 12.67
N ARG A 1052 -2.48 81.49 11.34
CA ARG A 1052 -1.21 81.34 10.60
C ARG A 1052 -0.87 82.64 9.90
N LYS A 1053 0.41 83.04 9.92
CA LYS A 1053 0.90 84.21 9.18
C LYS A 1053 1.29 83.81 7.76
N ALA A 1054 0.68 84.43 6.77
CA ALA A 1054 1.14 84.43 5.38
C ALA A 1054 1.81 85.78 5.07
N THR A 1055 2.81 85.78 4.20
CA THR A 1055 3.45 87.02 3.71
C THR A 1055 3.25 87.08 2.20
N VAL A 1056 2.42 87.97 1.69
CA VAL A 1056 2.24 88.16 0.24
C VAL A 1056 3.39 89.02 -0.29
N VAL A 1057 3.97 88.62 -1.42
CA VAL A 1057 5.03 89.37 -2.13
C VAL A 1057 4.73 89.32 -3.62
N ARG A 1058 4.21 90.43 -4.14
CA ARG A 1058 4.36 90.87 -5.53
C ARG A 1058 5.53 91.86 -5.63
#